data_AF-X6LXS4-F1
#
_entry.id   AF-X6LXS4-F1
#
_cell.length_a   1.000
_cell.length_b   1.000
_cell.length_c   1.000
_cell.angle_alpha   90.00
_cell.angle_beta   90.00
_cell.angle_gamma   90.00
#
_symmetry.space_group_name_H-M   'P 1'
#
loop_
_entity.id
_entity.type
_entity.pdbx_description
1 polymer ?
#
loop_
_entity_poly.entity_id
_entity_poly.type
_entity_poly.pdbx_seq_one_letter_code
_entity_poly.pdbx_strand_id
1 'polypeptide(L)'
;MQFYLPAQDCISIGRLYKCDQNGITEMERQIRQGLKYYLMVELWRRKGSIAALHLSGNKFAKLFGFAVGMNGDLRQSGRIKNIPANDTFQLLEHCNNQKLDNAFKEMRTAFAKAFISNQLDWQSFDRKRFVHLIAGIFTELYLKNDTNHLETITKFTRNTSRYINDHLRGTHLKCKRKKKKIYNRLAISDSECLLFKNQKGQAALEHVQAHRLGWHLVGVTLSLPQSPLSILLHNPMAYANQYLLAMPEDQSASLLQAMAGAGAWLCPNNHLYFVTECTRTNQSAKCPTCGQDIGNATDQRQHTAAKGNRRIGTVQQNGTIIADRNGATEGMAEYQPDQMAPQGYVVMEGAVDDKCRGFNETSIRIARLFVNLILLIHHTDAARSDCVQFCVCVCMVFVCLFTKLGKTNAEVVNKLFKIVQRYLEKIGAMIGESYEGTLLLLHYMIHCIYQTFETRFPNGFASLSIQGRRDFEKYLVEKCIDPVIPFIRLVRAQTGILKTIASASGFLTFALQYLPVMIKWMKLIHSRFNRRLTQEEVEERPQEFSAEYTLRKQWGDKTKFDDTWKGFVQGWNHRRKRRTMMKKYNVKNNNNTEALDIGTGEFKKYLCIKTNNPNNELSAREVLLWPAIDCGSTGPLLATSKMIRLLLKHLATVNNNCLSNCHQFSIYIYIYIYICLRICIDQLFHVYVGQDGVYTRTFEYKSNPQCCVILFQFCTNWTEAKLLLNLKKVLFTFLQERTKFTIKSKNLEIFAVVLFLQQLRKSNDTKVI
;
A
#
# COMPACT_ATOMS: atom_id res chain seq x y z
N MET A 1 1.02 -2.61 27.00
CA MET A 1 0.13 -1.88 26.06
C MET A 1 -0.45 -0.71 26.86
N GLN A 2 0.09 0.50 26.69
CA GLN A 2 -0.43 1.68 27.40
C GLN A 2 -1.79 2.01 26.79
N PHE A 3 -2.86 1.92 27.57
CA PHE A 3 -4.17 2.38 27.13
C PHE A 3 -4.13 3.90 27.08
N TYR A 4 -4.24 4.47 25.87
CA TYR A 4 -4.18 5.93 25.69
C TYR A 4 -5.36 6.66 26.34
N LEU A 5 -6.48 5.97 26.62
CA LEU A 5 -7.65 6.51 27.31
C LEU A 5 -8.32 5.41 28.17
N PRO A 6 -8.66 5.68 29.44
CA PRO A 6 -9.59 4.89 30.24
C PRO A 6 -10.92 4.62 29.52
N ALA A 7 -11.57 3.50 29.83
CA ALA A 7 -12.89 3.17 29.29
C ALA A 7 -13.93 4.28 29.57
N GLN A 8 -13.84 4.92 30.74
CA GLN A 8 -14.72 6.01 31.13
C GLN A 8 -14.55 7.27 30.27
N ASP A 9 -13.32 7.57 29.87
CA ASP A 9 -13.02 8.70 28.97
C ASP A 9 -13.54 8.40 27.56
N CYS A 10 -13.41 7.16 27.10
CA CYS A 10 -14.01 6.72 25.83
C CYS A 10 -15.54 6.83 25.86
N ILE A 11 -16.18 6.48 26.98
CA ILE A 11 -17.62 6.66 27.19
C ILE A 11 -18.00 8.14 27.18
N SER A 12 -17.20 8.99 27.84
CA SER A 12 -17.42 10.43 27.89
C SER A 12 -17.31 11.07 26.50
N ILE A 13 -16.29 10.68 25.73
CA ILE A 13 -16.16 11.03 24.31
C ILE A 13 -17.35 10.48 23.51
N GLY A 14 -17.77 9.25 23.77
CA GLY A 14 -18.97 8.63 23.16
C GLY A 14 -20.25 9.41 23.39
N ARG A 15 -20.44 9.99 24.59
CA ARG A 15 -21.58 10.86 24.91
C ARG A 15 -21.58 12.13 24.05
N LEU A 16 -20.42 12.63 23.63
CA LEU A 16 -20.33 13.71 22.62
C LEU A 16 -20.83 13.29 21.23
N TYR A 17 -21.04 12.00 20.97
CA TYR A 17 -21.50 11.49 19.68
C TYR A 17 -22.94 10.95 19.67
N LYS A 18 -23.56 10.76 20.84
CA LYS A 18 -25.00 10.45 20.95
C LYS A 18 -25.81 11.69 20.57
N CYS A 19 -26.51 11.60 19.44
CA CYS A 19 -27.54 12.57 19.08
C CYS A 19 -28.79 12.22 19.87
N ASP A 20 -29.09 12.96 20.93
CA ASP A 20 -30.50 13.14 21.24
C ASP A 20 -31.07 14.05 20.14
N GLN A 21 -32.08 13.60 19.39
CA GLN A 21 -32.52 14.35 18.20
C GLN A 21 -33.22 15.67 18.57
N ASN A 22 -33.55 15.82 19.84
CA ASN A 22 -34.27 16.97 20.37
C ASN A 22 -33.27 17.97 20.97
N GLY A 23 -33.08 19.13 20.33
CA GLY A 23 -32.40 20.29 20.92
C GLY A 23 -30.98 20.62 20.44
N ILE A 24 -30.40 19.85 19.51
CA ILE A 24 -29.03 20.11 19.01
C ILE A 24 -29.08 21.06 17.79
N THR A 25 -28.19 22.05 17.73
CA THR A 25 -28.09 22.95 16.58
C THR A 25 -27.57 22.23 15.33
N GLU A 26 -27.93 22.70 14.13
CA GLU A 26 -27.41 22.13 12.87
C GLU A 26 -25.88 22.19 12.78
N MET A 27 -25.27 23.25 13.34
CA MET A 27 -23.82 23.41 13.39
C MET A 27 -23.15 22.33 14.25
N GLU A 28 -23.67 22.07 15.46
CA GLU A 28 -23.17 20.98 16.30
C GLU A 28 -23.36 19.61 15.65
N ARG A 29 -24.48 19.39 14.94
CA ARG A 29 -24.70 18.17 14.17
C ARG A 29 -23.61 17.96 13.12
N GLN A 30 -23.25 19.02 12.39
CA GLN A 30 -22.19 18.98 11.37
C GLN A 30 -20.81 18.74 11.98
N ILE A 31 -20.47 19.42 13.08
CA ILE A 31 -19.20 19.21 13.81
C ILE A 31 -19.08 17.75 14.28
N ARG A 32 -20.14 17.21 14.90
CA ARG A 32 -20.16 15.83 15.39
C ARG A 32 -20.09 14.80 14.25
N GLN A 33 -20.71 15.08 13.09
CA GLN A 33 -20.55 14.26 11.88
C GLN A 33 -19.10 14.32 11.34
N GLY A 34 -18.50 15.51 11.30
CA GLY A 34 -17.10 15.70 10.92
C GLY A 34 -16.14 14.91 11.81
N LEU A 35 -16.34 14.95 13.13
CA LEU A 35 -15.57 14.17 14.09
C LEU A 35 -15.75 12.65 13.92
N LYS A 36 -16.97 12.16 13.64
CA LYS A 36 -17.20 10.74 13.30
C LYS A 36 -16.42 10.34 12.06
N TYR A 37 -16.42 11.18 11.03
CA TYR A 37 -15.67 10.94 9.80
C TYR A 37 -14.16 10.94 10.05
N TYR A 38 -13.65 11.92 10.80
CA TYR A 38 -12.24 11.98 11.19
C TYR A 38 -11.80 10.72 11.95
N LEU A 39 -12.58 10.31 12.97
CA LEU A 39 -12.29 9.10 13.75
C LEU A 39 -12.29 7.84 12.86
N MET A 40 -13.22 7.74 11.91
CA MET A 40 -13.27 6.66 10.94
C MET A 40 -12.04 6.66 10.04
N VAL A 41 -11.66 7.82 9.49
CA VAL A 41 -10.46 7.96 8.65
C VAL A 41 -9.20 7.61 9.42
N GLU A 42 -9.08 8.01 10.68
CA GLU A 42 -7.92 7.68 11.50
C GLU A 42 -7.87 6.21 11.91
N LEU A 43 -9.00 5.63 12.29
CA LEU A 43 -9.08 4.20 12.56
C LEU A 43 -8.76 3.40 11.30
N TRP A 44 -9.27 3.81 10.13
CA TRP A 44 -8.92 3.19 8.85
C TRP A 44 -7.44 3.37 8.52
N ARG A 45 -6.86 4.55 8.78
CA ARG A 45 -5.43 4.80 8.57
C ARG A 45 -4.57 3.89 9.45
N ARG A 46 -5.01 3.56 10.67
CA ARG A 46 -4.24 2.71 11.59
C ARG A 46 -4.53 1.22 11.45
N LYS A 47 -5.76 0.85 11.14
CA LYS A 47 -6.27 -0.54 11.18
C LYS A 47 -6.79 -1.05 9.84
N GLY A 48 -6.74 -0.24 8.78
CA GLY A 48 -7.30 -0.60 7.47
C GLY A 48 -8.80 -0.91 7.54
N SER A 49 -9.24 -1.86 6.74
CA SER A 49 -10.62 -2.34 6.67
C SER A 49 -11.12 -3.01 7.95
N ILE A 50 -10.22 -3.45 8.83
CA ILE A 50 -10.55 -3.94 10.18
C ILE A 50 -11.22 -2.84 11.00
N ALA A 51 -10.91 -1.56 10.70
CA ALA A 51 -11.60 -0.43 11.31
C ALA A 51 -13.12 -0.53 11.12
N ALA A 52 -13.61 -0.92 9.94
CA ALA A 52 -15.04 -1.07 9.70
C ALA A 52 -15.66 -2.17 10.57
N LEU A 53 -14.95 -3.29 10.78
CA LEU A 53 -15.40 -4.36 11.68
C LEU A 53 -15.43 -3.89 13.15
N HIS A 54 -14.42 -3.13 13.58
CA HIS A 54 -14.40 -2.56 14.93
C HIS A 54 -15.49 -1.50 15.12
N LEU A 55 -15.65 -0.59 14.17
CA LEU A 55 -16.65 0.49 14.17
C LEU A 55 -18.09 -0.04 14.13
N SER A 56 -18.29 -1.22 13.57
CA SER A 56 -19.57 -1.93 13.56
C SER A 56 -19.70 -2.93 14.73
N GLY A 57 -18.70 -3.07 15.59
CA GLY A 57 -18.74 -4.01 16.71
C GLY A 57 -19.57 -3.49 17.90
N ASN A 58 -20.24 -4.40 18.63
CA ASN A 58 -21.02 -4.05 19.82
C ASN A 58 -20.18 -3.35 20.90
N LYS A 59 -18.88 -3.69 21.03
CA LYS A 59 -17.98 -3.02 21.97
C LYS A 59 -17.78 -1.54 21.61
N PHE A 60 -17.59 -1.23 20.34
CA PHE A 60 -17.46 0.15 19.87
C PHE A 60 -18.78 0.91 20.05
N ALA A 61 -19.91 0.29 19.69
CA ALA A 61 -21.24 0.87 19.89
C ALA A 61 -21.51 1.20 21.37
N LYS A 62 -21.12 0.30 22.29
CA LYS A 62 -21.22 0.53 23.74
C LYS A 62 -20.32 1.66 24.22
N LEU A 63 -19.08 1.74 23.73
CA LEU A 63 -18.11 2.77 24.12
C LEU A 63 -18.49 4.15 23.55
N PHE A 64 -18.87 4.23 22.29
CA PHE A 64 -19.05 5.51 21.59
C PHE A 64 -20.52 5.92 21.44
N GLY A 65 -21.48 5.07 21.82
CA GLY A 65 -22.90 5.37 21.72
C GLY A 65 -23.45 5.42 20.28
N PHE A 66 -22.63 5.08 19.29
CA PHE A 66 -23.03 4.89 17.90
C PHE A 66 -22.24 3.74 17.27
N ALA A 67 -22.82 3.10 16.25
CA ALA A 67 -22.11 2.19 15.37
C ALA A 67 -22.09 2.78 13.97
N VAL A 68 -20.98 2.61 13.25
CA VAL A 68 -20.99 2.84 11.81
C VAL A 68 -21.65 1.61 11.20
N GLY A 69 -22.94 1.72 10.89
CA GLY A 69 -23.70 0.60 10.34
C GLY A 69 -23.11 0.15 9.00
N MET A 70 -22.57 -1.07 8.96
CA MET A 70 -22.62 -1.85 7.73
C MET A 70 -24.05 -2.41 7.64
N ASN A 71 -24.67 -2.39 6.45
CA ASN A 71 -26.06 -2.85 6.24
C ASN A 71 -26.37 -4.12 7.05
N GLY A 72 -27.53 -4.14 7.72
CA GLY A 72 -27.92 -5.17 8.70
C GLY A 72 -27.77 -6.62 8.21
N ASP A 73 -27.86 -6.86 6.91
CA ASP A 73 -27.68 -8.17 6.28
C ASP A 73 -26.28 -8.77 6.48
N LEU A 74 -25.25 -7.92 6.61
CA LEU A 74 -23.88 -8.37 6.90
C LEU A 74 -23.73 -8.93 8.32
N ARG A 75 -24.62 -8.57 9.25
CA ARG A 75 -24.62 -9.09 10.62
C ARG A 75 -25.41 -10.41 10.76
N GLN A 76 -26.35 -10.71 9.85
CA GLN A 76 -27.24 -11.87 9.97
C GLN A 76 -26.72 -13.14 9.28
N SER A 77 -25.98 -13.04 8.17
CA SER A 77 -25.14 -14.19 7.81
C SER A 77 -24.12 -14.33 8.92
N GLY A 78 -23.97 -15.51 9.54
CA GLY A 78 -22.91 -15.83 10.51
C GLY A 78 -21.52 -15.76 9.89
N ARG A 79 -21.19 -14.64 9.26
CA ARG A 79 -20.06 -14.42 8.39
C ARG A 79 -18.82 -14.55 9.24
N ILE A 80 -17.97 -15.44 8.77
CA ILE A 80 -16.65 -15.72 9.29
C ILE A 80 -15.93 -14.37 9.56
N LYS A 81 -15.58 -14.13 10.84
CA LYS A 81 -15.08 -12.84 11.35
C LYS A 81 -13.76 -12.39 10.73
N ASN A 82 -13.10 -13.24 9.95
CA ASN A 82 -11.74 -13.05 9.47
C ASN A 82 -11.61 -13.03 7.94
N ILE A 83 -12.71 -12.79 7.21
CA ILE A 83 -12.64 -12.57 5.76
C ILE A 83 -12.15 -11.14 5.50
N PRO A 84 -11.02 -10.95 4.80
CA PRO A 84 -10.56 -9.62 4.38
C PRO A 84 -11.63 -8.92 3.53
N ALA A 85 -11.83 -7.62 3.73
CA ALA A 85 -12.82 -6.86 2.95
C ALA A 85 -12.48 -6.80 1.44
N ASN A 86 -11.20 -6.91 1.10
CA ASN A 86 -10.70 -6.89 -0.26
C ASN A 86 -10.03 -8.22 -0.63
N ASP A 87 -10.32 -8.71 -1.83
CA ASP A 87 -9.58 -9.80 -2.46
C ASP A 87 -8.28 -9.24 -3.06
N THR A 88 -7.17 -9.24 -2.32
CA THR A 88 -5.86 -8.78 -2.82
C THR A 88 -5.32 -9.59 -4.00
N PHE A 89 -5.87 -10.78 -4.31
CA PHE A 89 -5.55 -11.50 -5.54
C PHE A 89 -6.21 -10.86 -6.77
N GLN A 90 -7.14 -9.92 -6.62
CA GLN A 90 -7.63 -9.09 -7.73
C GLN A 90 -6.53 -8.29 -8.42
N LEU A 91 -5.36 -8.09 -7.79
CA LEU A 91 -4.20 -7.55 -8.48
C LEU A 91 -3.81 -8.39 -9.72
N LEU A 92 -4.12 -9.69 -9.74
CA LEU A 92 -3.92 -10.57 -10.88
C LEU A 92 -4.87 -10.25 -12.06
N GLU A 93 -5.98 -9.54 -11.84
CA GLU A 93 -6.87 -9.01 -12.91
C GLU A 93 -6.24 -7.82 -13.64
N HIS A 94 -5.25 -7.16 -13.04
CA HIS A 94 -4.61 -5.97 -13.58
C HIS A 94 -3.21 -6.28 -14.14
N CYS A 95 -3.07 -7.42 -14.81
CA CYS A 95 -1.86 -7.73 -15.56
C CYS A 95 -1.78 -6.89 -16.83
N ASN A 96 -0.62 -6.29 -17.11
CA ASN A 96 -0.34 -5.65 -18.42
C ASN A 96 -0.42 -6.66 -19.58
N ASN A 97 -0.44 -7.96 -19.27
CA ASN A 97 -0.65 -9.04 -20.22
C ASN A 97 -2.12 -9.51 -20.19
N GLN A 98 -2.89 -9.13 -21.21
CA GLN A 98 -4.31 -9.47 -21.35
C GLN A 98 -4.58 -10.99 -21.28
N LYS A 99 -3.63 -11.83 -21.72
CA LYS A 99 -3.78 -13.30 -21.64
C LYS A 99 -3.78 -13.78 -20.17
N LEU A 100 -3.02 -13.14 -19.29
CA LEU A 100 -2.95 -13.51 -17.87
C LEU A 100 -4.19 -13.01 -17.09
N ASP A 101 -4.70 -11.82 -17.42
CA ASP A 101 -5.98 -11.34 -16.86
C ASP A 101 -7.13 -12.31 -17.20
N ASN A 102 -7.24 -12.69 -18.48
CA ASN A 102 -8.23 -13.68 -18.93
C ASN A 102 -8.05 -15.02 -18.18
N ALA A 103 -6.80 -15.48 -17.99
CA ALA A 103 -6.52 -16.72 -17.26
C ALA A 103 -7.00 -16.67 -15.80
N PHE A 104 -6.92 -15.51 -15.13
CA PHE A 104 -7.45 -15.37 -13.77
C PHE A 104 -8.98 -15.39 -13.73
N LYS A 105 -9.65 -14.70 -14.67
CA LYS A 105 -11.12 -14.71 -14.79
C LYS A 105 -11.65 -16.10 -15.15
N GLU A 106 -10.99 -16.79 -16.08
CA GLU A 106 -11.23 -18.20 -16.40
C GLU A 106 -11.08 -19.06 -15.13
N MET A 107 -10.02 -18.84 -14.35
CA MET A 107 -9.76 -19.60 -13.13
C MET A 107 -10.88 -19.48 -12.11
N ARG A 108 -11.28 -18.25 -11.81
CA ARG A 108 -12.38 -17.99 -10.87
C ARG A 108 -13.69 -18.57 -11.37
N THR A 109 -13.96 -18.46 -12.67
CA THR A 109 -15.16 -19.04 -13.29
C THR A 109 -15.15 -20.56 -13.21
N ALA A 110 -14.00 -21.20 -13.46
CA ALA A 110 -13.84 -22.65 -13.37
C ALA A 110 -14.06 -23.15 -11.94
N PHE A 111 -13.47 -22.49 -10.94
CA PHE A 111 -13.73 -22.82 -9.53
C PHE A 111 -15.20 -22.63 -9.16
N ALA A 112 -15.80 -21.49 -9.51
CA ALA A 112 -17.22 -21.23 -9.23
C ALA A 112 -18.13 -22.30 -9.86
N LYS A 113 -17.87 -22.70 -11.10
CA LYS A 113 -18.58 -23.80 -11.77
C LYS A 113 -18.33 -25.13 -11.08
N ALA A 114 -17.09 -25.42 -10.69
CA ALA A 114 -16.74 -26.67 -10.03
C ALA A 114 -17.39 -26.84 -8.66
N PHE A 115 -17.66 -25.76 -7.93
CA PHE A 115 -18.42 -25.83 -6.69
C PHE A 115 -19.90 -26.11 -6.94
N ILE A 116 -20.44 -25.72 -8.08
CA ILE A 116 -21.82 -26.03 -8.46
C ILE A 116 -21.93 -27.47 -8.99
N SER A 117 -20.99 -27.88 -9.84
CA SER A 117 -21.04 -29.18 -10.55
C SER A 117 -20.30 -30.32 -9.84
N ASN A 118 -19.55 -30.04 -8.78
CA ASN A 118 -18.56 -30.94 -8.17
C ASN A 118 -17.51 -31.49 -9.17
N GLN A 119 -17.33 -30.84 -10.32
CA GLN A 119 -16.36 -31.20 -11.35
C GLN A 119 -15.57 -29.97 -11.81
N LEU A 120 -14.25 -29.99 -11.67
CA LEU A 120 -13.37 -28.95 -12.20
C LEU A 120 -12.83 -29.35 -13.57
N ASP A 121 -13.42 -28.79 -14.63
CA ASP A 121 -12.93 -28.93 -16.00
C ASP A 121 -11.84 -27.88 -16.27
N TRP A 122 -10.58 -28.33 -16.29
CA TRP A 122 -9.41 -27.51 -16.57
C TRP A 122 -8.56 -28.16 -17.65
N GLN A 123 -8.84 -27.86 -18.91
CA GLN A 123 -8.26 -28.62 -20.02
C GLN A 123 -6.79 -28.31 -20.33
N SER A 124 -6.22 -27.21 -19.83
CA SER A 124 -4.79 -26.89 -20.05
C SER A 124 -4.15 -26.17 -18.85
N PHE A 125 -3.35 -26.90 -18.06
CA PHE A 125 -2.58 -26.31 -16.97
C PHE A 125 -1.19 -25.91 -17.45
N ASP A 126 -0.91 -24.60 -17.47
CA ASP A 126 0.43 -24.04 -17.67
C ASP A 126 1.01 -23.62 -16.30
N ARG A 127 2.32 -23.77 -16.11
CA ARG A 127 3.08 -23.31 -14.95
C ARG A 127 2.72 -21.86 -14.59
N LYS A 128 2.62 -20.96 -15.58
CA LYS A 128 2.28 -19.55 -15.34
C LYS A 128 0.94 -19.33 -14.64
N ARG A 129 0.04 -20.31 -14.69
CA ARG A 129 -1.28 -20.25 -14.05
C ARG A 129 -1.28 -20.72 -12.59
N PHE A 130 -0.13 -21.16 -12.06
CA PHE A 130 -0.02 -21.64 -10.68
C PHE A 130 -0.46 -20.61 -9.63
N VAL A 131 -0.10 -19.34 -9.80
CA VAL A 131 -0.53 -18.26 -8.91
C VAL A 131 -2.05 -18.07 -8.90
N HIS A 132 -2.71 -18.20 -10.05
CA HIS A 132 -4.17 -18.12 -10.14
C HIS A 132 -4.85 -19.31 -9.48
N LEU A 133 -4.23 -20.50 -9.57
CA LEU A 133 -4.68 -21.67 -8.83
C LEU A 133 -4.61 -21.45 -7.32
N ILE A 134 -3.49 -20.97 -6.81
CA ILE A 134 -3.35 -20.66 -5.38
C ILE A 134 -4.36 -19.60 -4.94
N ALA A 135 -4.57 -18.56 -5.74
CA ALA A 135 -5.57 -17.54 -5.47
C ALA A 135 -6.99 -18.13 -5.36
N GLY A 136 -7.37 -19.01 -6.30
CA GLY A 136 -8.66 -19.70 -6.28
C GLY A 136 -8.82 -20.60 -5.06
N ILE A 137 -7.83 -21.44 -4.75
CA ILE A 137 -7.85 -22.30 -3.55
C ILE A 137 -7.98 -21.44 -2.28
N PHE A 138 -7.18 -20.38 -2.16
CA PHE A 138 -7.19 -19.55 -0.96
C PHE A 138 -8.53 -18.81 -0.80
N THR A 139 -9.01 -18.15 -1.85
CA THR A 139 -10.23 -17.34 -1.78
C THR A 139 -11.49 -18.19 -1.62
N GLU A 140 -11.59 -19.30 -2.37
CA GLU A 140 -12.81 -20.08 -2.42
C GLU A 140 -12.87 -21.18 -1.34
N LEU A 141 -11.72 -21.68 -0.87
CA LEU A 141 -11.68 -22.80 0.09
C LEU A 141 -11.23 -22.32 1.46
N TYR A 142 -10.04 -21.73 1.52
CA TYR A 142 -9.44 -21.35 2.79
C TYR A 142 -10.26 -20.28 3.53
N LEU A 143 -10.74 -19.25 2.80
CA LEU A 143 -11.52 -18.17 3.39
C LEU A 143 -12.98 -18.55 3.67
N LYS A 144 -13.60 -19.34 2.80
CA LYS A 144 -15.00 -19.78 2.98
C LYS A 144 -15.13 -20.91 4.01
N ASN A 145 -14.04 -21.62 4.29
CA ASN A 145 -14.02 -22.81 5.15
C ASN A 145 -15.11 -23.83 4.74
N ASP A 146 -15.34 -23.97 3.44
CA ASP A 146 -16.34 -24.89 2.91
C ASP A 146 -15.72 -26.27 2.67
N THR A 147 -15.91 -27.16 3.65
CA THR A 147 -15.40 -28.54 3.58
C THR A 147 -16.22 -29.44 2.67
N ASN A 148 -17.40 -29.01 2.21
CA ASN A 148 -18.30 -29.84 1.40
C ASN A 148 -17.67 -30.21 0.04
N HIS A 149 -16.73 -29.40 -0.43
CA HIS A 149 -16.05 -29.59 -1.71
C HIS A 149 -14.69 -30.30 -1.60
N LEU A 150 -14.33 -30.78 -0.41
CA LEU A 150 -13.01 -31.37 -0.15
C LEU A 150 -12.66 -32.51 -1.12
N GLU A 151 -13.62 -33.37 -1.44
CA GLU A 151 -13.38 -34.48 -2.36
C GLU A 151 -13.05 -34.01 -3.77
N THR A 152 -13.86 -33.08 -4.31
CA THR A 152 -13.64 -32.45 -5.63
C THR A 152 -12.25 -31.80 -5.69
N ILE A 153 -11.84 -31.11 -4.64
CA ILE A 153 -10.54 -30.43 -4.59
C ILE A 153 -9.41 -31.43 -4.44
N THR A 154 -9.58 -32.48 -3.65
CA THR A 154 -8.56 -33.53 -3.49
C THR A 154 -8.36 -34.27 -4.82
N LYS A 155 -9.44 -34.57 -5.53
CA LYS A 155 -9.40 -35.15 -6.89
C LYS A 155 -8.71 -34.21 -7.86
N PHE A 156 -9.07 -32.93 -7.83
CA PHE A 156 -8.43 -31.92 -8.67
C PHE A 156 -6.93 -31.78 -8.35
N THR A 157 -6.55 -31.55 -7.10
CA THR A 157 -5.16 -31.41 -6.66
C THR A 157 -4.34 -32.65 -7.01
N ARG A 158 -4.93 -33.84 -6.95
CA ARG A 158 -4.31 -35.09 -7.42
C ARG A 158 -4.05 -35.06 -8.94
N ASN A 159 -4.97 -34.53 -9.74
CA ASN A 159 -4.80 -34.34 -11.17
C ASN A 159 -3.74 -33.26 -11.48
N THR A 160 -3.82 -32.08 -10.86
CA THR A 160 -2.83 -31.01 -11.04
C THR A 160 -1.45 -31.44 -10.58
N SER A 161 -1.35 -32.25 -9.52
CA SER A 161 -0.08 -32.82 -9.05
C SER A 161 0.64 -33.62 -10.12
N ARG A 162 -0.09 -34.30 -11.03
CA ARG A 162 0.54 -35.01 -12.16
C ARG A 162 1.26 -34.01 -13.08
N TYR A 163 0.56 -32.96 -13.50
CA TYR A 163 1.15 -31.88 -14.32
C TYR A 163 2.33 -31.18 -13.62
N ILE A 164 2.19 -30.88 -12.33
CA ILE A 164 3.27 -30.28 -11.52
C ILE A 164 4.50 -31.20 -11.50
N ASN A 165 4.29 -32.51 -11.38
CA ASN A 165 5.39 -33.48 -11.32
C ASN A 165 6.13 -33.64 -12.64
N ASP A 166 5.43 -33.47 -13.77
CA ASP A 166 6.02 -33.57 -15.11
C ASP A 166 6.88 -32.36 -15.47
N HIS A 167 6.51 -31.17 -14.98
CA HIS A 167 7.28 -29.93 -15.21
C HIS A 167 8.51 -29.79 -14.30
N LEU A 168 8.63 -30.67 -13.30
CA LEU A 168 9.71 -30.65 -12.31
C LEU A 168 10.72 -31.80 -12.50
N ARG A 169 10.77 -32.38 -13.71
CA ARG A 169 11.74 -33.42 -14.11
C ARG A 169 13.16 -32.93 -13.78
N GLY A 170 13.76 -33.48 -12.72
CA GLY A 170 15.09 -33.10 -12.22
C GLY A 170 15.13 -32.76 -10.73
N THR A 171 14.00 -32.50 -10.06
CA THR A 171 13.98 -32.24 -8.61
C THR A 171 13.67 -33.49 -7.78
N HIS A 172 14.36 -33.64 -6.65
CA HIS A 172 14.28 -34.79 -5.74
C HIS A 172 12.83 -35.23 -5.43
N LEU A 173 12.58 -36.54 -5.43
CA LEU A 173 11.28 -37.18 -5.12
C LEU A 173 10.64 -36.66 -3.81
N LYS A 174 11.46 -36.27 -2.83
CA LYS A 174 11.05 -35.67 -1.55
C LYS A 174 10.21 -34.39 -1.75
N CYS A 175 10.60 -33.54 -2.71
CA CYS A 175 9.92 -32.28 -3.00
C CYS A 175 8.49 -32.50 -3.53
N LYS A 176 8.30 -33.53 -4.38
CA LYS A 176 6.98 -33.87 -4.96
C LYS A 176 5.93 -34.20 -3.89
N ARG A 177 6.29 -35.07 -2.93
CA ARG A 177 5.38 -35.48 -1.84
C ARG A 177 5.04 -34.32 -0.91
N LYS A 178 5.99 -33.42 -0.66
CA LYS A 178 5.82 -32.24 0.20
C LYS A 178 4.83 -31.23 -0.39
N LYS A 179 5.01 -30.85 -1.66
CA LYS A 179 4.12 -29.90 -2.35
C LYS A 179 2.65 -30.31 -2.28
N LYS A 180 2.36 -31.57 -2.64
CA LYS A 180 0.99 -32.11 -2.59
C LYS A 180 0.35 -31.97 -1.21
N LYS A 181 1.11 -32.26 -0.14
CA LYS A 181 0.61 -32.18 1.23
C LYS A 181 0.33 -30.73 1.65
N ILE A 182 1.21 -29.80 1.29
CA ILE A 182 1.06 -28.37 1.57
C ILE A 182 -0.19 -27.79 0.88
N TYR A 183 -0.46 -28.15 -0.39
CA TYR A 183 -1.68 -27.69 -1.07
C TYR A 183 -2.96 -28.31 -0.50
N ASN A 184 -2.93 -29.61 -0.23
CA ASN A 184 -4.07 -30.28 0.39
C ASN A 184 -4.44 -29.61 1.72
N ARG A 185 -3.44 -29.19 2.51
CA ARG A 185 -3.64 -28.44 3.77
C ARG A 185 -4.28 -27.07 3.58
N LEU A 186 -3.83 -26.33 2.56
CA LEU A 186 -4.47 -25.06 2.22
C LEU A 186 -5.95 -25.27 1.85
N ALA A 187 -6.24 -26.30 1.06
CA ALA A 187 -7.60 -26.62 0.64
C ALA A 187 -8.54 -27.00 1.79
N ILE A 188 -8.06 -27.73 2.81
CA ILE A 188 -8.87 -28.13 3.98
C ILE A 188 -8.95 -27.06 5.07
N SER A 189 -8.30 -25.91 4.90
CA SER A 189 -8.17 -24.89 5.97
C SER A 189 -7.56 -25.41 7.27
N ASP A 190 -6.83 -26.53 7.21
CA ASP A 190 -6.22 -27.21 8.35
C ASP A 190 -4.70 -27.15 8.20
N SER A 191 -4.10 -26.31 9.04
CA SER A 191 -2.66 -26.15 9.15
C SER A 191 -2.21 -26.76 10.48
N GLU A 192 -1.05 -27.43 10.47
CA GLU A 192 -0.36 -27.79 11.73
C GLU A 192 0.00 -26.55 12.55
N CYS A 193 0.15 -25.41 11.88
CA CYS A 193 0.26 -24.12 12.54
C CYS A 193 -1.13 -23.66 13.00
N LEU A 194 -1.36 -23.70 14.32
CA LEU A 194 -2.60 -23.22 14.94
C LEU A 194 -2.96 -21.78 14.54
N LEU A 195 -1.96 -20.94 14.22
CA LEU A 195 -2.16 -19.56 13.79
C LEU A 195 -2.86 -19.45 12.43
N PHE A 196 -2.68 -20.46 11.56
CA PHE A 196 -3.25 -20.52 10.21
C PHE A 196 -4.40 -21.51 10.08
N LYS A 197 -4.75 -22.22 11.15
CA LYS A 197 -5.90 -23.10 11.17
C LYS A 197 -7.17 -22.25 11.12
N ASN A 198 -7.87 -22.29 10.00
CA ASN A 198 -9.06 -21.46 9.76
C ASN A 198 -10.38 -22.24 9.84
N GLN A 199 -10.37 -23.37 10.54
CA GLN A 199 -11.58 -24.13 10.82
C GLN A 199 -12.57 -23.23 11.59
N LYS A 200 -13.81 -23.14 11.09
CA LYS A 200 -14.89 -22.31 11.64
C LYS A 200 -14.59 -20.80 11.64
N GLY A 201 -13.61 -20.33 10.85
CA GLY A 201 -13.37 -18.90 10.72
C GLY A 201 -12.75 -18.24 11.96
N GLN A 202 -12.01 -19.02 12.76
CA GLN A 202 -11.48 -18.57 14.07
C GLN A 202 -10.11 -17.91 13.99
N ALA A 203 -9.37 -18.06 12.89
CA ALA A 203 -8.04 -17.44 12.76
C ALA A 203 -8.13 -15.90 12.85
N ALA A 204 -7.14 -15.24 13.44
CA ALA A 204 -7.11 -13.78 13.44
C ALA A 204 -6.96 -13.25 12.00
N LEU A 205 -7.62 -12.14 11.68
CA LEU A 205 -7.60 -11.57 10.33
C LEU A 205 -6.17 -11.22 9.89
N GLU A 206 -5.35 -10.71 10.81
CA GLU A 206 -3.94 -10.41 10.56
C GLU A 206 -3.14 -11.66 10.19
N HIS A 207 -3.45 -12.80 10.83
CA HIS A 207 -2.81 -14.08 10.52
C HIS A 207 -3.25 -14.59 9.16
N VAL A 208 -4.55 -14.50 8.85
CA VAL A 208 -5.10 -14.85 7.53
C VAL A 208 -4.45 -14.03 6.43
N GLN A 209 -4.28 -12.71 6.62
CA GLN A 209 -3.65 -11.85 5.63
C GLN A 209 -2.15 -12.11 5.48
N ALA A 210 -1.41 -12.35 6.57
CA ALA A 210 0.00 -12.75 6.47
C ALA A 210 0.15 -14.11 5.77
N HIS A 211 -0.75 -15.07 6.06
CA HIS A 211 -0.80 -16.38 5.39
C HIS A 211 -1.06 -16.22 3.90
N ARG A 212 -2.02 -15.36 3.55
CA ARG A 212 -2.35 -15.01 2.17
C ARG A 212 -1.17 -14.41 1.42
N LEU A 213 -0.43 -13.49 2.05
CA LEU A 213 0.78 -12.90 1.48
C LEU A 213 1.83 -13.97 1.20
N GLY A 214 2.08 -14.87 2.15
CA GLY A 214 3.01 -15.99 1.97
C GLY A 214 2.59 -16.92 0.83
N TRP A 215 1.31 -17.25 0.73
CA TRP A 215 0.78 -18.07 -0.36
C TRP A 215 0.81 -17.36 -1.71
N HIS A 216 0.61 -16.05 -1.76
CA HIS A 216 0.80 -15.29 -3.00
C HIS A 216 2.25 -15.40 -3.48
N LEU A 217 3.21 -15.19 -2.58
CA LEU A 217 4.64 -15.32 -2.89
C LEU A 217 4.99 -16.73 -3.37
N VAL A 218 4.48 -17.77 -2.71
CA VAL A 218 4.68 -19.17 -3.11
C VAL A 218 4.03 -19.44 -4.47
N GLY A 219 2.81 -18.96 -4.71
CA GLY A 219 2.11 -19.09 -5.97
C GLY A 219 2.89 -18.47 -7.13
N VAL A 220 3.41 -17.25 -6.95
CA VAL A 220 4.29 -16.59 -7.92
C VAL A 220 5.58 -17.35 -8.12
N THR A 221 6.26 -17.74 -7.04
CA THR A 221 7.53 -18.49 -7.08
C THR A 221 7.41 -19.79 -7.87
N LEU A 222 6.25 -20.47 -7.77
CA LEU A 222 5.95 -21.70 -8.48
C LEU A 222 5.47 -21.49 -9.92
N SER A 223 4.98 -20.29 -10.24
CA SER A 223 4.59 -19.92 -11.60
C SER A 223 5.77 -19.58 -12.50
N LEU A 224 6.91 -19.25 -11.90
CA LEU A 224 8.11 -18.79 -12.60
C LEU A 224 9.09 -19.95 -12.84
N PRO A 225 10.08 -19.77 -13.74
CA PRO A 225 11.26 -20.63 -13.79
C PRO A 225 12.00 -20.66 -12.44
N GLN A 226 13.01 -21.53 -12.35
CA GLN A 226 13.83 -21.61 -11.14
C GLN A 226 14.37 -20.22 -10.77
N SER A 227 14.23 -19.87 -9.50
CA SER A 227 14.71 -18.64 -8.86
C SER A 227 15.32 -18.97 -7.48
N PRO A 228 16.10 -18.07 -6.86
CA PRO A 228 16.62 -18.26 -5.51
C PRO A 228 15.49 -18.52 -4.49
N LEU A 229 14.35 -17.83 -4.65
CA LEU A 229 13.14 -18.03 -3.86
C LEU A 229 12.55 -19.44 -4.05
N SER A 230 12.52 -19.96 -5.28
CA SER A 230 12.05 -21.32 -5.57
C SER A 230 12.98 -22.38 -5.00
N ILE A 231 14.30 -22.14 -5.03
CA ILE A 231 15.28 -23.04 -4.44
C ILE A 231 15.10 -23.06 -2.92
N LEU A 232 14.91 -21.90 -2.29
CA LEU A 232 14.63 -21.79 -0.87
C LEU A 232 13.35 -22.53 -0.49
N LEU A 233 12.29 -22.40 -1.29
CA LEU A 233 11.03 -23.10 -1.08
C LEU A 233 11.17 -24.62 -1.20
N HIS A 234 12.02 -25.12 -2.10
CA HIS A 234 12.12 -26.55 -2.41
C HIS A 234 13.20 -27.28 -1.61
N ASN A 235 14.29 -26.60 -1.32
CA ASN A 235 15.45 -27.14 -0.63
C ASN A 235 16.15 -26.03 0.16
N PRO A 236 15.64 -25.66 1.36
CA PRO A 236 16.32 -24.69 2.22
C PRO A 236 17.78 -25.08 2.51
N MET A 237 18.08 -26.37 2.60
CA MET A 237 19.44 -26.86 2.83
C MET A 237 20.43 -26.51 1.71
N ALA A 238 19.97 -26.18 0.50
CA ALA A 238 20.84 -25.63 -0.54
C ALA A 238 21.53 -24.32 -0.10
N TYR A 239 20.96 -23.63 0.89
CA TYR A 239 21.54 -22.41 1.45
C TYR A 239 22.47 -22.63 2.64
N ALA A 240 22.65 -23.87 3.13
CA ALA A 240 23.48 -24.11 4.31
C ALA A 240 24.90 -23.50 4.16
N ASN A 241 25.46 -23.61 2.95
CA ASN A 241 26.76 -23.04 2.58
C ASN A 241 26.66 -22.06 1.40
N GLN A 242 25.53 -21.37 1.26
CA GLN A 242 25.30 -20.39 0.18
C GLN A 242 24.66 -19.12 0.72
N TYR A 243 24.51 -18.11 -0.13
CA TYR A 243 24.13 -16.77 0.31
C TYR A 243 22.63 -16.51 0.16
N LEU A 244 21.96 -16.22 1.28
CA LEU A 244 20.56 -15.81 1.28
C LEU A 244 20.37 -14.32 0.99
N LEU A 245 19.21 -14.00 0.39
CA LEU A 245 18.82 -12.64 0.05
C LEU A 245 18.74 -11.74 1.28
N ALA A 246 19.26 -10.52 1.12
CA ALA A 246 19.30 -9.45 2.11
C ALA A 246 19.95 -9.85 3.45
N MET A 247 20.68 -10.96 3.51
CA MET A 247 21.55 -11.27 4.65
C MET A 247 22.74 -10.31 4.67
N PRO A 248 23.22 -9.89 5.84
CA PRO A 248 24.36 -8.98 5.92
C PRO A 248 25.53 -9.51 5.10
N GLU A 249 26.24 -8.61 4.43
CA GLU A 249 27.42 -8.97 3.65
C GLU A 249 28.55 -9.39 4.55
N ASP A 250 28.60 -8.79 5.73
CA ASP A 250 29.46 -9.21 6.81
C ASP A 250 28.74 -8.89 8.12
N GLN A 251 28.56 -9.86 9.02
CA GLN A 251 28.19 -9.53 10.41
C GLN A 251 29.27 -8.67 11.05
N SER A 252 30.51 -8.81 10.56
CA SER A 252 31.59 -7.96 10.94
C SER A 252 31.34 -6.50 10.55
N ALA A 253 30.52 -6.12 9.57
CA ALA A 253 30.37 -4.68 9.25
C ALA A 253 29.85 -3.85 10.45
N SER A 254 28.83 -4.34 11.17
CA SER A 254 28.35 -3.71 12.40
C SER A 254 29.34 -3.88 13.56
N LEU A 255 30.02 -5.03 13.63
CA LEU A 255 31.06 -5.26 14.64
C LEU A 255 32.28 -4.35 14.40
N LEU A 256 32.69 -4.15 13.16
CA LEU A 256 33.80 -3.31 12.73
C LEU A 256 33.49 -1.86 13.05
N GLN A 257 32.26 -1.40 12.79
CA GLN A 257 31.83 -0.08 13.26
C GLN A 257 31.90 0.04 14.79
N ALA A 258 31.47 -1.00 15.53
CA ALA A 258 31.57 -1.02 16.98
C ALA A 258 33.03 -1.10 17.49
N MET A 259 33.93 -1.66 16.69
CA MET A 259 35.36 -1.82 16.99
C MET A 259 36.22 -0.75 16.30
N ALA A 260 35.64 0.40 15.96
CA ALA A 260 36.36 1.53 15.37
C ALA A 260 37.56 1.93 16.25
N GLY A 261 38.73 2.06 15.63
CA GLY A 261 40.01 2.31 16.30
C GLY A 261 40.76 1.05 16.75
N ALA A 262 40.15 -0.13 16.73
CA ALA A 262 40.83 -1.38 17.04
C ALA A 262 41.68 -1.88 15.86
N GLY A 263 42.75 -2.63 16.16
CA GLY A 263 43.48 -3.41 15.17
C GLY A 263 42.72 -4.70 14.85
N ALA A 264 42.49 -4.97 13.57
CA ALA A 264 41.88 -6.19 13.06
C ALA A 264 42.94 -7.21 12.66
N TRP A 265 42.75 -8.47 13.08
CA TRP A 265 43.71 -9.54 12.95
C TRP A 265 43.04 -10.86 12.56
N LEU A 266 43.80 -11.75 11.92
CA LEU A 266 43.41 -13.13 11.64
C LEU A 266 44.26 -14.08 12.47
N CYS A 267 43.62 -15.04 13.12
CA CYS A 267 44.35 -16.17 13.70
C CYS A 267 44.92 -17.10 12.59
N PRO A 268 45.74 -18.11 12.93
CA PRO A 268 46.29 -19.05 11.95
C PRO A 268 45.23 -19.76 11.08
N ASN A 269 44.00 -19.89 11.59
CA ASN A 269 42.85 -20.49 10.91
C ASN A 269 41.88 -19.47 10.30
N ASN A 270 42.32 -18.24 10.03
CA ASN A 270 41.53 -17.17 9.39
C ASN A 270 40.31 -16.66 10.17
N HIS A 271 40.25 -16.87 11.49
CA HIS A 271 39.21 -16.26 12.31
C HIS A 271 39.59 -14.82 12.66
N LEU A 272 38.68 -13.88 12.40
CA LEU A 272 38.83 -12.46 12.73
C LEU A 272 38.79 -12.25 14.25
N TYR A 273 39.75 -11.50 14.76
CA TYR A 273 39.74 -10.98 16.12
C TYR A 273 40.27 -9.54 16.16
N PHE A 274 40.02 -8.86 17.28
CA PHE A 274 40.36 -7.45 17.45
C PHE A 274 41.28 -7.24 18.63
N VAL A 275 42.18 -6.28 18.49
CA VAL A 275 43.08 -5.81 19.54
C VAL A 275 42.83 -4.31 19.75
N THR A 276 42.41 -3.93 20.94
CA THR A 276 42.05 -2.55 21.28
C THR A 276 43.28 -1.75 21.77
N GLU A 277 43.07 -0.53 22.26
CA GLU A 277 44.09 0.37 22.80
C GLU A 277 45.15 0.77 21.76
N CYS A 278 46.36 0.21 21.83
CA CYS A 278 47.46 0.51 20.91
C CYS A 278 47.36 -0.23 19.57
N THR A 279 46.31 -1.04 19.37
CA THR A 279 46.07 -1.92 18.21
C THR A 279 47.09 -3.05 18.04
N ARG A 280 48.16 -3.07 18.85
CA ARG A 280 49.23 -4.08 18.86
C ARG A 280 48.95 -5.12 19.92
N THR A 281 49.31 -6.37 19.64
CA THR A 281 49.14 -7.48 20.57
C THR A 281 49.93 -7.22 21.86
N ASN A 282 49.27 -7.26 23.02
CA ASN A 282 49.93 -7.09 24.33
C ASN A 282 49.56 -8.18 25.34
N GLN A 283 48.48 -8.91 25.06
CA GLN A 283 48.02 -10.04 25.86
C GLN A 283 47.91 -11.27 24.96
N SER A 284 48.24 -12.44 25.49
CA SER A 284 47.99 -13.73 24.84
C SER A 284 46.58 -14.22 25.18
N ALA A 285 45.91 -14.84 24.21
CA ALA A 285 44.61 -15.46 24.41
C ALA A 285 44.46 -16.67 23.48
N LYS A 286 43.37 -17.45 23.66
CA LYS A 286 43.00 -18.52 22.74
C LYS A 286 41.85 -18.06 21.85
N CYS A 287 41.92 -18.37 20.56
CA CYS A 287 40.84 -18.11 19.62
C CYS A 287 39.58 -18.84 20.09
N PRO A 288 38.44 -18.15 20.32
CA PRO A 288 37.23 -18.79 20.81
C PRO A 288 36.64 -19.80 19.81
N THR A 289 37.01 -19.70 18.53
CA THR A 289 36.49 -20.58 17.47
C THR A 289 37.31 -21.84 17.28
N CYS A 290 38.65 -21.75 17.28
CA CYS A 290 39.52 -22.90 16.97
C CYS A 290 40.54 -23.26 18.04
N GLY A 291 40.60 -22.53 19.16
CA GLY A 291 41.53 -22.78 20.26
C GLY A 291 43.00 -22.48 19.95
N GLN A 292 43.35 -21.99 18.76
CA GLN A 292 44.71 -21.56 18.42
C GLN A 292 45.12 -20.30 19.19
N ASP A 293 46.42 -20.12 19.44
CA ASP A 293 46.95 -18.92 20.10
C ASP A 293 46.70 -17.66 19.25
N ILE A 294 46.18 -16.62 19.90
CA ILE A 294 45.96 -15.28 19.34
C ILE A 294 46.55 -14.23 20.27
N GLY A 295 46.76 -13.02 19.77
CA GLY A 295 47.36 -11.95 20.58
C GLY A 295 48.88 -12.06 20.65
N ASN A 296 49.46 -11.77 21.81
CA ASN A 296 50.91 -11.73 22.02
C ASN A 296 51.48 -13.16 22.15
N ALA A 297 52.70 -13.39 21.66
CA ALA A 297 53.40 -14.66 21.86
C ALA A 297 53.73 -14.86 23.35
N THR A 298 53.55 -16.09 23.86
CA THR A 298 53.60 -16.43 25.29
C THR A 298 54.93 -16.06 25.96
N ASP A 299 56.04 -16.12 25.22
CA ASP A 299 57.41 -15.89 25.74
C ASP A 299 57.98 -14.50 25.39
N GLN A 300 57.16 -13.60 24.84
CA GLN A 300 57.61 -12.30 24.34
C GLN A 300 57.13 -11.17 25.24
N ARG A 301 58.01 -10.19 25.52
CA ARG A 301 57.71 -9.11 26.47
C ARG A 301 56.45 -8.32 26.08
N GLN A 302 56.37 -7.78 24.85
CA GLN A 302 55.21 -7.06 24.30
C GLN A 302 55.24 -7.00 22.77
N HIS A 303 54.09 -6.84 22.12
CA HIS A 303 53.94 -6.48 20.70
C HIS A 303 54.48 -7.47 19.66
N THR A 304 54.66 -8.73 20.05
CA THR A 304 55.01 -9.81 19.12
C THR A 304 53.81 -10.71 18.96
N ALA A 305 53.21 -10.75 17.77
CA ALA A 305 52.05 -11.59 17.51
C ALA A 305 52.39 -13.08 17.66
N ALA A 306 51.48 -13.88 18.20
CA ALA A 306 51.62 -15.33 18.27
C ALA A 306 51.75 -15.93 16.85
N LYS A 307 52.51 -17.02 16.71
CA LYS A 307 52.86 -17.62 15.41
C LYS A 307 51.66 -17.77 14.47
N GLY A 308 51.78 -17.28 13.24
CA GLY A 308 50.73 -17.35 12.21
C GLY A 308 49.57 -16.36 12.36
N ASN A 309 49.59 -15.46 13.35
CA ASN A 309 48.60 -14.39 13.47
C ASN A 309 48.91 -13.23 12.51
N ARG A 310 48.00 -12.95 11.58
CA ARG A 310 48.26 -11.97 10.51
C ARG A 310 47.46 -10.69 10.76
N ARG A 311 48.11 -9.53 10.64
CA ARG A 311 47.43 -8.24 10.78
C ARG A 311 46.69 -7.89 9.50
N ILE A 312 45.47 -7.40 9.63
CA ILE A 312 44.69 -6.87 8.51
C ILE A 312 44.88 -5.35 8.42
N GLY A 313 44.68 -4.64 9.54
CA GLY A 313 44.78 -3.18 9.59
C GLY A 313 44.01 -2.58 10.77
N THR A 314 43.71 -1.29 10.70
CA THR A 314 42.93 -0.57 11.73
C THR A 314 41.53 -0.28 11.24
N VAL A 315 40.55 -0.60 12.08
CA VAL A 315 39.14 -0.40 11.77
C VAL A 315 38.77 1.08 11.89
N GLN A 316 38.09 1.63 10.90
CA GLN A 316 37.64 3.01 10.85
C GLN A 316 36.22 3.16 11.41
N GLN A 317 35.79 4.40 11.70
CA GLN A 317 34.43 4.69 12.20
C GLN A 317 33.31 4.21 11.26
N ASN A 318 33.58 4.13 9.96
CA ASN A 318 32.62 3.65 8.97
C ASN A 318 32.59 2.11 8.84
N GLY A 319 33.43 1.38 9.59
CA GLY A 319 33.58 -0.08 9.54
C GLY A 319 34.54 -0.58 8.46
N THR A 320 35.18 0.30 7.68
CA THR A 320 36.24 -0.11 6.75
C THR A 320 37.54 -0.40 7.49
N ILE A 321 38.36 -1.33 6.99
CA ILE A 321 39.68 -1.62 7.55
C ILE A 321 40.73 -0.97 6.65
N ILE A 322 41.52 -0.05 7.21
CA ILE A 322 42.69 0.52 6.51
C ILE A 322 43.89 -0.35 6.85
N ALA A 323 44.49 -0.96 5.84
CA ALA A 323 45.66 -1.81 6.02
C ALA A 323 46.83 -1.03 6.65
N ASP A 324 47.43 -1.59 7.69
CA ASP A 324 48.60 -1.02 8.36
C ASP A 324 49.46 -2.14 8.97
N ARG A 325 50.76 -1.90 9.14
CA ARG A 325 51.72 -2.93 9.61
C ARG A 325 52.00 -2.89 11.11
N ASN A 326 51.21 -2.18 11.91
CA ASN A 326 51.56 -1.94 13.32
C ASN A 326 51.57 -3.24 14.14
N GLY A 327 52.77 -3.72 14.51
CA GLY A 327 52.94 -4.95 15.28
C GLY A 327 52.78 -6.24 14.47
N ALA A 328 52.68 -6.17 13.14
CA ALA A 328 52.49 -7.32 12.26
C ALA A 328 53.75 -8.20 12.11
N THR A 329 54.20 -8.84 13.18
CA THR A 329 55.44 -9.64 13.22
C THR A 329 55.37 -10.94 12.40
N GLU A 330 54.16 -11.48 12.22
CA GLU A 330 53.89 -12.74 11.51
C GLU A 330 53.24 -12.51 10.12
N GLY A 331 53.29 -11.26 9.64
CA GLY A 331 52.84 -10.87 8.31
C GLY A 331 51.46 -10.18 8.27
N MET A 332 51.10 -9.78 7.05
CA MET A 332 49.86 -9.08 6.74
C MET A 332 48.87 -10.02 6.05
N ALA A 333 47.58 -9.74 6.19
CA ALA A 333 46.52 -10.36 5.42
C ALA A 333 45.62 -9.30 4.79
N GLU A 334 45.13 -9.57 3.58
CA GLU A 334 44.11 -8.73 2.96
C GLU A 334 42.74 -9.08 3.55
N TYR A 335 41.95 -8.06 3.87
CA TYR A 335 40.56 -8.26 4.26
C TYR A 335 39.77 -8.73 3.05
N GLN A 336 39.34 -9.99 3.05
CA GLN A 336 38.47 -10.55 2.02
C GLN A 336 37.03 -10.64 2.56
N PRO A 337 36.20 -9.59 2.40
CA PRO A 337 34.84 -9.56 2.94
C PRO A 337 33.99 -10.72 2.42
N ASP A 338 34.24 -11.17 1.19
CA ASP A 338 33.52 -12.30 0.60
C ASP A 338 33.78 -13.63 1.33
N GLN A 339 34.90 -13.79 2.03
CA GLN A 339 35.19 -14.96 2.88
C GLN A 339 34.55 -14.87 4.27
N MET A 340 34.29 -13.64 4.74
CA MET A 340 33.62 -13.39 6.03
C MET A 340 32.10 -13.29 5.89
N ALA A 341 31.60 -13.25 4.66
CA ALA A 341 30.20 -13.16 4.40
C ALA A 341 29.46 -14.37 4.96
N PRO A 342 28.45 -14.16 5.84
CA PRO A 342 27.74 -15.27 6.42
C PRO A 342 27.01 -16.03 5.32
N GLN A 343 27.36 -17.30 5.19
CA GLN A 343 26.59 -18.28 4.45
C GLN A 343 25.39 -18.70 5.31
N GLY A 344 24.32 -19.25 4.74
CA GLY A 344 23.16 -19.66 5.51
C GLY A 344 22.26 -18.52 6.01
N TYR A 345 21.42 -18.84 6.98
CA TYR A 345 20.36 -17.96 7.46
C TYR A 345 20.69 -17.35 8.82
N VAL A 346 20.91 -16.04 8.83
CA VAL A 346 21.24 -15.28 10.03
C VAL A 346 20.02 -14.51 10.52
N VAL A 347 19.58 -14.74 11.77
CA VAL A 347 18.59 -13.86 12.40
C VAL A 347 19.33 -12.74 13.12
N MET A 348 19.18 -11.53 12.61
CA MET A 348 19.67 -10.32 13.26
C MET A 348 18.63 -9.88 14.29
N GLU A 349 18.69 -10.40 15.52
CA GLU A 349 17.86 -9.91 16.62
C GLU A 349 18.49 -8.64 17.22
N GLY A 350 17.85 -7.49 17.01
CA GLY A 350 18.24 -6.23 17.67
C GLY A 350 19.29 -5.39 16.95
N ALA A 351 19.97 -5.91 15.93
CA ALA A 351 20.87 -5.10 15.11
C ALA A 351 20.11 -4.12 14.21
N VAL A 352 20.73 -2.96 13.97
CA VAL A 352 20.20 -1.94 13.05
C VAL A 352 20.38 -2.44 11.61
N ASP A 353 19.32 -2.35 10.80
CA ASP A 353 19.24 -2.94 9.47
C ASP A 353 19.80 -1.99 8.40
N ASP A 354 20.90 -1.30 8.69
CA ASP A 354 21.07 0.06 8.19
C ASP A 354 21.63 0.17 6.78
N LYS A 355 22.28 -0.87 6.24
CA LYS A 355 22.66 -0.95 4.82
C LYS A 355 23.10 -2.37 4.45
N CYS A 356 22.72 -2.81 3.26
CA CYS A 356 23.15 -4.08 2.68
C CYS A 356 23.21 -3.91 1.16
N ARG A 357 24.41 -3.82 0.57
CA ARG A 357 24.63 -3.94 -0.89
C ARG A 357 23.69 -3.10 -1.77
N GLY A 358 23.67 -1.78 -1.54
CA GLY A 358 22.81 -0.87 -2.31
C GLY A 358 21.32 -0.94 -1.95
N PHE A 359 20.92 -1.81 -1.02
CA PHE A 359 19.57 -1.76 -0.46
C PHE A 359 19.49 -0.61 0.54
N ASN A 360 18.43 0.18 0.41
CA ASN A 360 17.95 0.97 1.53
C ASN A 360 17.33 0.05 2.61
N GLU A 361 17.20 0.56 3.82
CA GLU A 361 16.67 -0.21 4.96
C GLU A 361 15.29 -0.84 4.66
N THR A 362 14.40 -0.12 3.96
CA THR A 362 13.07 -0.64 3.59
C THR A 362 13.17 -1.86 2.68
N SER A 363 13.99 -1.79 1.64
CA SER A 363 14.23 -2.89 0.71
C SER A 363 14.82 -4.12 1.41
N ILE A 364 15.70 -3.93 2.41
CA ILE A 364 16.28 -5.04 3.20
C ILE A 364 15.18 -5.77 3.93
N ARG A 365 14.33 -5.02 4.63
CA ARG A 365 13.20 -5.57 5.38
C ARG A 365 12.23 -6.32 4.49
N ILE A 366 11.92 -5.80 3.30
CA ILE A 366 11.03 -6.44 2.33
C ILE A 366 11.63 -7.76 1.81
N ALA A 367 12.89 -7.75 1.40
CA ALA A 367 13.55 -8.97 0.90
C ALA A 367 13.68 -10.04 1.99
N ARG A 368 14.05 -9.65 3.22
CA ARG A 368 14.05 -10.56 4.37
C ARG A 368 12.66 -11.07 4.70
N LEU A 369 11.63 -10.22 4.62
CA LEU A 369 10.24 -10.66 4.79
C LEU A 369 9.89 -11.75 3.76
N PHE A 370 10.27 -11.61 2.50
CA PHE A 370 10.02 -12.65 1.48
C PHE A 370 10.72 -13.96 1.79
N VAL A 371 11.99 -13.93 2.20
CA VAL A 371 12.72 -15.13 2.68
C VAL A 371 11.96 -15.79 3.84
N ASN A 372 11.56 -15.00 4.83
CA ASN A 372 10.87 -15.50 6.01
C ASN A 372 9.46 -16.03 5.72
N LEU A 373 8.73 -15.44 4.78
CA LEU A 373 7.44 -15.94 4.32
C LEU A 373 7.59 -17.31 3.64
N ILE A 374 8.60 -17.48 2.79
CA ILE A 374 8.85 -18.78 2.15
C ILE A 374 9.20 -19.84 3.19
N LEU A 375 10.11 -19.54 4.13
CA LEU A 375 10.47 -20.45 5.21
C LEU A 375 9.26 -20.79 6.09
N LEU A 376 8.43 -19.80 6.41
CA LEU A 376 7.21 -19.97 7.20
C LEU A 376 6.22 -20.89 6.50
N ILE A 377 5.91 -20.67 5.21
CA ILE A 377 5.03 -21.55 4.44
C ILE A 377 5.65 -22.93 4.26
N HIS A 378 6.96 -23.03 4.00
CA HIS A 378 7.67 -24.30 3.88
C HIS A 378 7.59 -25.13 5.17
N HIS A 379 7.59 -24.47 6.34
CA HIS A 379 7.52 -25.13 7.64
C HIS A 379 6.08 -25.44 8.11
N THR A 380 5.04 -25.02 7.39
CA THR A 380 3.65 -25.47 7.68
C THR A 380 3.43 -26.98 7.49
N ASP A 381 4.39 -27.69 6.89
CA ASP A 381 4.51 -29.16 6.91
C ASP A 381 5.71 -29.58 7.76
N ALA A 382 5.52 -29.52 9.07
CA ALA A 382 6.57 -29.68 10.07
C ALA A 382 7.30 -31.03 9.95
N ALA A 383 6.55 -32.11 9.71
CA ALA A 383 7.08 -33.47 9.54
C ALA A 383 8.05 -33.62 8.36
N ARG A 384 8.06 -32.67 7.42
CA ARG A 384 8.92 -32.68 6.23
C ARG A 384 9.64 -31.35 6.04
N SER A 385 9.71 -30.53 7.08
CA SER A 385 10.36 -29.24 7.00
C SER A 385 11.84 -29.40 7.27
N ASP A 386 12.65 -29.01 6.29
CA ASP A 386 14.09 -28.98 6.48
C ASP A 386 14.50 -27.74 7.29
N CYS A 387 13.58 -26.81 7.63
CA CYS A 387 13.94 -25.60 8.37
C CYS A 387 14.51 -25.90 9.76
N VAL A 388 14.15 -27.02 10.41
CA VAL A 388 14.76 -27.40 11.70
C VAL A 388 16.22 -27.77 11.49
N GLN A 389 16.50 -28.63 10.50
CA GLN A 389 17.86 -29.05 10.16
C GLN A 389 18.69 -27.89 9.63
N PHE A 390 18.10 -27.03 8.81
CA PHE A 390 18.70 -25.80 8.30
C PHE A 390 19.17 -24.88 9.43
N CYS A 391 18.56 -24.97 10.62
CA CYS A 391 19.00 -24.24 11.81
C CYS A 391 20.01 -24.99 12.69
N VAL A 392 20.15 -26.31 12.50
CA VAL A 392 21.01 -27.18 13.34
C VAL A 392 22.31 -27.54 12.62
N CYS A 393 22.37 -27.46 11.29
CA CYS A 393 23.41 -28.11 10.48
C CYS A 393 24.76 -27.35 10.35
N VAL A 394 25.14 -26.48 11.27
CA VAL A 394 26.49 -25.86 11.25
C VAL A 394 27.15 -25.86 12.64
N CYS A 395 27.22 -27.03 13.28
CA CYS A 395 27.91 -27.18 14.56
C CYS A 395 28.51 -28.58 14.74
N MET A 396 29.49 -28.93 13.89
CA MET A 396 30.53 -29.85 14.34
C MET A 396 31.97 -29.37 14.09
N VAL A 397 32.22 -28.35 13.24
CA VAL A 397 33.61 -27.87 13.01
C VAL A 397 33.77 -26.34 12.97
N PHE A 398 32.72 -25.54 12.74
CA PHE A 398 32.83 -24.07 12.76
C PHE A 398 31.76 -23.46 13.66
N VAL A 399 32.19 -22.67 14.65
CA VAL A 399 31.33 -21.84 15.50
C VAL A 399 30.80 -20.67 14.66
N CYS A 400 29.84 -20.95 13.78
CA CYS A 400 29.05 -19.89 13.16
C CYS A 400 27.81 -19.66 14.04
N LEU A 401 27.65 -18.45 14.57
CA LEU A 401 26.47 -18.01 15.33
C LEU A 401 25.23 -18.00 14.42
N PHE A 402 24.69 -19.19 14.13
CA PHE A 402 23.33 -19.30 13.62
C PHE A 402 22.38 -19.31 14.79
N THR A 403 21.59 -18.25 14.91
CA THR A 403 20.43 -18.21 15.79
C THR A 403 19.51 -19.38 15.48
N LYS A 404 19.48 -20.36 16.37
CA LYS A 404 18.49 -21.45 16.32
C LYS A 404 17.09 -20.82 16.22
N LEU A 405 16.32 -21.23 15.20
CA LEU A 405 14.92 -20.79 15.09
C LEU A 405 14.05 -21.42 16.19
N GLY A 406 14.45 -22.57 16.70
CA GLY A 406 13.77 -23.32 17.77
C GLY A 406 14.30 -24.74 17.82
N LYS A 407 14.01 -25.45 18.92
CA LYS A 407 14.26 -26.89 19.07
C LYS A 407 13.07 -27.71 18.56
N THR A 408 11.86 -27.17 18.68
CA THR A 408 10.62 -27.82 18.27
C THR A 408 10.00 -27.15 17.05
N ASN A 409 9.18 -27.88 16.29
CA ASN A 409 8.46 -27.31 15.14
C ASN A 409 7.56 -26.12 15.54
N ALA A 410 6.88 -26.23 16.68
CA ALA A 410 6.03 -25.15 17.19
C ALA A 410 6.83 -23.88 17.49
N GLU A 411 8.02 -24.01 18.10
CA GLU A 411 8.93 -22.88 18.33
C GLU A 411 9.37 -22.22 17.03
N VAL A 412 9.78 -23.02 16.03
CA VAL A 412 10.23 -22.52 14.73
C VAL A 412 9.13 -21.73 14.02
N VAL A 413 7.91 -22.27 13.96
CA VAL A 413 6.74 -21.58 13.39
C VAL A 413 6.47 -20.26 14.11
N ASN A 414 6.41 -20.30 15.45
CA ASN A 414 6.09 -19.13 16.25
C ASN A 414 7.15 -18.05 16.09
N LYS A 415 8.44 -18.42 16.02
CA LYS A 415 9.54 -17.48 15.81
C LYS A 415 9.50 -16.88 14.40
N LEU A 416 9.36 -17.70 13.36
CA LEU A 416 9.23 -17.23 11.97
C LEU A 416 8.03 -16.29 11.82
N PHE A 417 6.90 -16.63 12.44
CA PHE A 417 5.70 -15.81 12.39
C PHE A 417 5.90 -14.46 13.10
N LYS A 418 6.51 -14.44 14.30
CA LYS A 418 6.86 -13.20 15.00
C LYS A 418 7.81 -12.33 14.19
N ILE A 419 8.78 -12.94 13.49
CA ILE A 419 9.70 -12.23 12.58
C ILE A 419 8.91 -11.60 11.43
N VAL A 420 8.02 -12.34 10.78
CA VAL A 420 7.15 -11.84 9.71
C VAL A 420 6.29 -10.67 10.20
N GLN A 421 5.63 -10.79 11.36
CA GLN A 421 4.83 -9.72 11.95
C GLN A 421 5.65 -8.46 12.22
N ARG A 422 6.83 -8.62 12.85
CA ARG A 422 7.74 -7.50 13.13
C ARG A 422 8.18 -6.81 11.84
N TYR A 423 8.50 -7.55 10.78
CA TYR A 423 8.84 -6.95 9.49
C TYR A 423 7.66 -6.21 8.87
N LEU A 424 6.44 -6.78 8.88
CA LEU A 424 5.25 -6.11 8.38
C LEU A 424 4.99 -4.79 9.12
N GLU A 425 5.10 -4.78 10.45
CA GLU A 425 4.92 -3.58 11.28
C GLU A 425 5.99 -2.52 10.97
N LYS A 426 7.26 -2.92 10.92
CA LYS A 426 8.37 -1.98 10.64
C LYS A 426 8.32 -1.43 9.22
N ILE A 427 8.04 -2.26 8.22
CA ILE A 427 7.86 -1.81 6.84
C ILE A 427 6.72 -0.80 6.79
N GLY A 428 5.57 -1.10 7.40
CA GLY A 428 4.43 -0.18 7.48
C GLY A 428 4.75 1.16 8.13
N ALA A 429 5.50 1.13 9.23
CA ALA A 429 5.97 2.36 9.90
C ALA A 429 6.90 3.19 9.01
N MET A 430 7.85 2.55 8.31
CA MET A 430 8.81 3.24 7.43
C MET A 430 8.14 3.88 6.22
N ILE A 431 7.19 3.19 5.59
CA ILE A 431 6.46 3.71 4.43
C ILE A 431 5.30 4.66 4.83
N GLY A 432 4.97 4.74 6.11
CA GLY A 432 3.86 5.55 6.63
C GLY A 432 2.46 5.00 6.29
N GLU A 433 2.32 3.67 6.17
CA GLU A 433 1.05 3.02 5.81
C GLU A 433 0.46 2.17 6.94
N SER A 434 -0.83 1.88 6.80
CA SER A 434 -1.54 0.93 7.67
C SER A 434 -1.01 -0.50 7.45
N TYR A 435 -1.32 -1.41 8.37
CA TYR A 435 -0.99 -2.84 8.19
C TYR A 435 -1.57 -3.40 6.88
N GLU A 436 -2.84 -3.10 6.56
CA GLU A 436 -3.47 -3.54 5.31
C GLU A 436 -2.87 -2.85 4.08
N GLY A 437 -2.55 -1.56 4.17
CA GLY A 437 -1.89 -0.83 3.09
C GLY A 437 -0.51 -1.43 2.79
N THR A 438 0.23 -1.78 3.84
CA THR A 438 1.52 -2.49 3.75
C THR A 438 1.37 -3.86 3.09
N LEU A 439 0.35 -4.64 3.48
CA LEU A 439 0.09 -5.92 2.85
C LEU A 439 -0.28 -5.79 1.37
N LEU A 440 -1.14 -4.83 1.01
CA LEU A 440 -1.51 -4.56 -0.38
C LEU A 440 -0.28 -4.20 -1.22
N LEU A 441 0.60 -3.35 -0.67
CA LEU A 441 1.87 -2.98 -1.28
C LEU A 441 2.74 -4.20 -1.54
N LEU A 442 2.92 -5.05 -0.52
CA LEU A 442 3.74 -6.26 -0.63
C LEU A 442 3.14 -7.26 -1.62
N HIS A 443 1.82 -7.40 -1.67
CA HIS A 443 1.15 -8.18 -2.71
C HIS A 443 1.44 -7.62 -4.11
N TYR A 444 1.46 -6.29 -4.28
CA TYR A 444 1.81 -5.67 -5.55
C TYR A 444 3.28 -5.91 -5.93
N MET A 445 4.22 -5.83 -4.97
CA MET A 445 5.63 -6.15 -5.21
C MET A 445 5.82 -7.62 -5.64
N ILE A 446 5.11 -8.56 -4.99
CA ILE A 446 5.08 -9.97 -5.40
C ILE A 446 4.52 -10.10 -6.82
N HIS A 447 3.50 -9.31 -7.16
CA HIS A 447 2.96 -9.29 -8.51
C HIS A 447 3.97 -8.74 -9.54
N CYS A 448 4.77 -7.74 -9.19
CA CYS A 448 5.85 -7.26 -10.05
C CYS A 448 6.90 -8.36 -10.34
N ILE A 449 7.21 -9.22 -9.35
CA ILE A 449 8.07 -10.39 -9.58
C ILE A 449 7.44 -11.30 -10.64
N TYR A 450 6.14 -11.60 -10.50
CA TYR A 450 5.41 -12.42 -11.47
C TYR A 450 5.46 -11.85 -12.91
N GLN A 451 5.32 -10.53 -13.05
CA GLN A 451 5.29 -9.88 -14.35
C GLN A 451 6.69 -9.74 -14.99
N THR A 452 7.73 -9.50 -14.20
CA THR A 452 9.03 -9.06 -14.73
C THR A 452 10.12 -10.13 -14.70
N PHE A 453 9.96 -11.19 -13.90
CA PHE A 453 11.03 -12.17 -13.68
C PHE A 453 11.45 -12.90 -14.95
N GLU A 454 10.49 -13.44 -15.72
CA GLU A 454 10.82 -14.15 -16.97
C GLU A 454 11.42 -13.23 -18.04
N THR A 455 11.04 -11.95 -18.07
CA THR A 455 11.66 -10.98 -18.98
C THR A 455 13.13 -10.76 -18.62
N ARG A 456 13.46 -10.75 -17.32
CA ARG A 456 14.84 -10.58 -16.86
C ARG A 456 15.66 -11.88 -16.93
N PHE A 457 15.03 -13.01 -16.64
CA PHE A 457 15.65 -14.32 -16.50
C PHE A 457 14.81 -15.38 -17.24
N PRO A 458 14.80 -15.38 -18.59
CA PRO A 458 13.92 -16.25 -19.38
C PRO A 458 14.18 -17.74 -19.12
N ASN A 459 15.43 -18.10 -18.84
CA ASN A 459 15.87 -19.47 -18.54
C ASN A 459 15.88 -19.77 -17.03
N GLY A 460 15.39 -18.85 -16.20
CA GLY A 460 15.54 -18.90 -14.74
C GLY A 460 16.87 -18.38 -14.23
N PHE A 461 17.01 -18.41 -12.91
CA PHE A 461 18.13 -17.87 -12.15
C PHE A 461 18.43 -18.78 -10.95
N ALA A 462 19.44 -19.64 -11.09
CA ALA A 462 19.78 -20.66 -10.09
C ALA A 462 21.03 -20.34 -9.25
N SER A 463 21.75 -19.27 -9.58
CA SER A 463 23.02 -18.95 -8.92
C SER A 463 22.79 -18.51 -7.47
N LEU A 464 23.34 -19.29 -6.53
CA LEU A 464 23.35 -18.98 -5.09
C LEU A 464 24.69 -18.41 -4.62
N SER A 465 25.61 -18.15 -5.55
CA SER A 465 26.89 -17.52 -5.26
C SER A 465 26.69 -16.08 -4.77
N ILE A 466 27.75 -15.47 -4.24
CA ILE A 466 27.69 -14.08 -3.77
C ILE A 466 27.28 -13.12 -4.89
N GLN A 467 27.81 -13.33 -6.11
CA GLN A 467 27.43 -12.57 -7.29
C GLN A 467 25.99 -12.87 -7.71
N GLY A 468 25.58 -14.14 -7.68
CA GLY A 468 24.20 -14.54 -7.96
C GLY A 468 23.21 -13.85 -7.03
N ARG A 469 23.51 -13.83 -5.73
CA ARG A 469 22.74 -13.07 -4.74
C ARG A 469 22.68 -11.58 -5.13
N ARG A 470 23.82 -10.92 -5.40
CA ARG A 470 23.89 -9.50 -5.78
C ARG A 470 23.03 -9.18 -7.00
N ASP A 471 23.09 -10.03 -8.04
CA ASP A 471 22.33 -9.83 -9.27
C ASP A 471 20.81 -9.97 -9.05
N PHE A 472 20.38 -10.97 -8.27
CA PHE A 472 18.97 -11.14 -7.93
C PHE A 472 18.46 -10.03 -7.02
N GLU A 473 19.26 -9.62 -6.05
CA GLU A 473 19.00 -8.49 -5.15
C GLU A 473 18.79 -7.18 -5.93
N LYS A 474 19.69 -6.88 -6.88
CA LYS A 474 19.58 -5.74 -7.79
C LYS A 474 18.28 -5.79 -8.58
N TYR A 475 17.94 -6.93 -9.17
CA TYR A 475 16.68 -7.13 -9.87
C TYR A 475 15.47 -6.85 -8.97
N LEU A 476 15.46 -7.40 -7.75
CA LEU A 476 14.35 -7.25 -6.81
C LEU A 476 14.12 -5.78 -6.46
N VAL A 477 15.19 -5.02 -6.22
CA VAL A 477 15.11 -3.59 -5.93
C VAL A 477 14.64 -2.80 -7.15
N GLU A 478 15.37 -2.88 -8.26
CA GLU A 478 15.14 -2.03 -9.44
C GLU A 478 13.81 -2.31 -10.15
N LYS A 479 13.33 -3.57 -10.12
CA LYS A 479 12.14 -3.97 -10.89
C LYS A 479 10.91 -4.22 -10.03
N CYS A 480 11.06 -4.49 -8.73
CA CYS A 480 9.93 -4.93 -7.91
C CYS A 480 9.68 -4.04 -6.69
N ILE A 481 10.70 -3.47 -6.04
CA ILE A 481 10.52 -2.69 -4.81
C ILE A 481 10.45 -1.19 -5.13
N ASP A 482 11.52 -0.63 -5.71
CA ASP A 482 11.65 0.81 -5.93
C ASP A 482 10.56 1.39 -6.83
N PRO A 483 10.13 0.71 -7.93
CA PRO A 483 9.04 1.23 -8.73
C PRO A 483 7.74 1.38 -7.93
N VAL A 484 7.50 0.52 -6.94
CA VAL A 484 6.20 0.41 -6.25
C VAL A 484 6.07 1.37 -5.08
N ILE A 485 7.16 1.66 -4.37
CA ILE A 485 7.15 2.55 -3.19
C ILE A 485 6.50 3.93 -3.52
N PRO A 486 6.85 4.62 -4.62
CA PRO A 486 6.20 5.89 -5.00
C PRO A 486 4.70 5.74 -5.33
N PHE A 487 4.28 4.60 -5.88
CA PHE A 487 2.89 4.36 -6.29
C PHE A 487 1.93 4.17 -5.10
N ILE A 488 2.41 3.99 -3.87
CA ILE A 488 1.59 3.81 -2.66
C ILE A 488 0.47 4.86 -2.58
N ARG A 489 0.82 6.14 -2.78
CA ARG A 489 -0.14 7.24 -2.69
C ARG A 489 -1.14 7.21 -3.83
N LEU A 490 -0.71 6.80 -5.03
CA LEU A 490 -1.57 6.70 -6.21
C LEU A 490 -2.53 5.52 -6.10
N VAL A 491 -2.06 4.33 -5.71
CA VAL A 491 -2.90 3.13 -5.57
C VAL A 491 -3.94 3.34 -4.47
N ARG A 492 -3.59 4.04 -3.39
CA ARG A 492 -4.55 4.41 -2.33
C ARG A 492 -5.57 5.43 -2.82
N ALA A 493 -5.15 6.44 -3.59
CA ALA A 493 -6.07 7.38 -4.23
C ALA A 493 -7.01 6.65 -5.19
N GLN A 494 -6.49 5.78 -6.05
CA GLN A 494 -7.27 5.00 -7.00
C GLN A 494 -8.23 4.03 -6.32
N THR A 495 -7.79 3.25 -5.33
CA THR A 495 -8.68 2.32 -4.61
C THR A 495 -9.68 3.04 -3.71
N GLY A 496 -9.32 4.17 -3.10
CA GLY A 496 -10.23 5.02 -2.34
C GLY A 496 -11.28 5.69 -3.23
N ILE A 497 -10.86 6.21 -4.38
CA ILE A 497 -11.74 6.78 -5.41
C ILE A 497 -12.61 5.69 -6.02
N LEU A 498 -12.08 4.52 -6.38
CA LEU A 498 -12.83 3.40 -6.93
C LEU A 498 -13.86 2.85 -5.93
N LYS A 499 -13.52 2.77 -4.64
CA LYS A 499 -14.51 2.43 -3.59
C LYS A 499 -15.57 3.52 -3.43
N THR A 500 -15.20 4.79 -3.55
CA THR A 500 -16.15 5.90 -3.52
C THR A 500 -17.05 5.88 -4.75
N ILE A 501 -16.49 5.65 -5.94
CA ILE A 501 -17.17 5.47 -7.24
C ILE A 501 -18.13 4.27 -7.20
N ALA A 502 -17.66 3.13 -6.68
CA ALA A 502 -18.44 1.91 -6.51
C ALA A 502 -19.49 2.01 -5.41
N SER A 503 -19.33 2.95 -4.46
CA SER A 503 -20.35 3.24 -3.47
C SER A 503 -21.53 3.97 -4.10
N ALA A 504 -22.67 3.90 -3.42
CA ALA A 504 -23.86 4.68 -3.75
C ALA A 504 -23.60 6.19 -3.94
N SER A 505 -22.55 6.76 -3.35
CA SER A 505 -22.19 8.17 -3.49
C SER A 505 -21.42 8.50 -4.78
N GLY A 506 -20.69 7.55 -5.34
CA GLY A 506 -19.82 7.73 -6.49
C GLY A 506 -20.51 8.00 -7.82
N PHE A 507 -21.67 7.37 -8.02
CA PHE A 507 -22.53 7.62 -9.17
C PHE A 507 -23.08 9.06 -9.19
N LEU A 508 -23.22 9.70 -8.02
CA LEU A 508 -23.66 11.10 -7.96
C LEU A 508 -22.56 12.07 -8.33
N THR A 509 -21.28 11.67 -8.22
CA THR A 509 -20.15 12.49 -8.66
C THR A 509 -20.25 12.77 -10.16
N PHE A 510 -20.71 11.81 -10.97
CA PHE A 510 -20.97 12.02 -12.40
C PHE A 510 -22.20 12.89 -12.69
N ALA A 511 -23.13 13.01 -11.74
CA ALA A 511 -24.26 13.92 -11.87
C ALA A 511 -23.85 15.39 -11.65
N LEU A 512 -22.69 15.64 -11.03
CA LEU A 512 -22.18 17.00 -10.77
C LEU A 512 -21.93 17.79 -12.05
N GLN A 513 -21.62 17.13 -13.18
CA GLN A 513 -21.43 17.81 -14.47
C GLN A 513 -22.69 18.57 -14.93
N TYR A 514 -23.88 18.13 -14.52
CA TYR A 514 -25.15 18.77 -14.87
C TYR A 514 -25.55 19.87 -13.88
N LEU A 515 -24.89 19.96 -12.72
CA LEU A 515 -25.24 20.90 -11.66
C LEU A 515 -25.27 22.37 -12.12
N PRO A 516 -24.29 22.89 -12.90
CA PRO A 516 -24.35 24.28 -13.37
C PRO A 516 -25.57 24.55 -14.26
N VAL A 517 -25.92 23.61 -15.13
CA VAL A 517 -27.04 23.77 -16.06
C VAL A 517 -28.39 23.66 -15.34
N MET A 518 -28.49 22.75 -14.36
CA MET A 518 -29.66 22.65 -13.48
C MET A 518 -29.88 23.92 -12.66
N ILE A 519 -28.81 24.54 -12.15
CA ILE A 519 -28.88 25.83 -11.44
C ILE A 519 -29.31 26.95 -12.40
N LYS A 520 -28.78 26.98 -13.64
CA LYS A 520 -29.18 27.97 -14.65
C LYS A 520 -30.67 27.86 -14.98
N TRP A 521 -31.17 26.63 -15.20
CA TRP A 521 -32.60 26.39 -15.41
C TRP A 521 -33.43 26.94 -14.24
N MET A 522 -33.05 26.61 -13.01
CA MET A 522 -33.74 27.09 -11.81
C MET A 522 -33.73 28.60 -11.66
N LYS A 523 -32.61 29.26 -11.99
CA LYS A 523 -32.53 30.72 -12.01
C LYS A 523 -33.46 31.34 -13.05
N LEU A 524 -33.61 30.72 -14.22
CA LEU A 524 -34.54 31.18 -15.26
C LEU A 524 -35.98 31.07 -14.77
N ILE A 525 -36.37 29.92 -14.20
CA ILE A 525 -37.71 29.72 -13.62
C ILE A 525 -37.97 30.75 -12.51
N HIS A 526 -37.06 30.90 -11.55
CA HIS A 526 -37.20 31.88 -10.47
C HIS A 526 -37.33 33.31 -11.02
N SER A 527 -36.48 33.71 -11.99
CA SER A 527 -36.51 35.07 -12.53
C SER A 527 -37.85 35.45 -13.17
N ARG A 528 -38.62 34.46 -13.60
CA ARG A 528 -39.92 34.67 -14.26
C ARG A 528 -41.08 34.58 -13.28
N PHE A 529 -41.04 33.62 -12.36
CA PHE A 529 -42.21 33.28 -11.56
C PHE A 529 -42.15 33.77 -10.11
N ASN A 530 -40.98 34.08 -9.56
CA ASN A 530 -40.90 34.49 -8.15
C ASN A 530 -41.77 35.71 -7.89
N ARG A 531 -42.66 35.59 -6.91
CA ARG A 531 -43.56 36.67 -6.45
C ARG A 531 -44.53 37.21 -7.50
N ARG A 532 -44.70 36.51 -8.64
CA ARG A 532 -45.63 36.92 -9.70
C ARG A 532 -46.90 36.09 -9.76
N LEU A 533 -46.93 34.96 -9.06
CA LEU A 533 -48.08 34.08 -8.98
C LEU A 533 -48.44 33.89 -7.51
N THR A 534 -49.74 33.90 -7.21
CA THR A 534 -50.22 33.46 -5.91
C THR A 534 -50.21 31.94 -5.84
N GLN A 535 -50.23 31.40 -4.63
CA GLN A 535 -50.33 29.97 -4.45
C GLN A 535 -51.66 29.43 -4.99
N GLU A 536 -52.78 30.13 -4.77
CA GLU A 536 -54.09 29.70 -5.27
C GLU A 536 -54.07 29.58 -6.80
N GLU A 537 -53.49 30.55 -7.50
CA GLU A 537 -53.39 30.51 -8.97
C GLU A 537 -52.63 29.27 -9.46
N VAL A 538 -51.58 28.88 -8.75
CA VAL A 538 -50.73 27.74 -9.08
C VAL A 538 -51.38 26.41 -8.71
N GLU A 539 -52.13 26.36 -7.62
CA GLU A 539 -52.85 25.17 -7.13
C GLU A 539 -54.17 24.91 -7.88
N GLU A 540 -54.86 25.95 -8.35
CA GLU A 540 -56.04 25.82 -9.20
C GLU A 540 -55.69 25.30 -10.60
N ARG A 541 -54.48 25.61 -11.09
CA ARG A 541 -54.04 25.28 -12.46
C ARG A 541 -52.66 24.60 -12.50
N PRO A 542 -52.46 23.47 -11.78
CA PRO A 542 -51.14 22.86 -11.62
C PRO A 542 -50.58 22.32 -12.94
N GLN A 543 -51.44 21.92 -13.87
CA GLN A 543 -51.08 21.47 -15.22
C GLN A 543 -50.60 22.63 -16.11
N GLU A 544 -51.08 23.85 -15.86
CA GLU A 544 -50.69 25.04 -16.63
C GLU A 544 -49.23 25.39 -16.33
N PHE A 545 -48.79 25.34 -15.08
CA PHE A 545 -47.41 25.72 -14.69
C PHE A 545 -46.42 24.56 -14.79
N SER A 546 -46.23 24.03 -16.00
CA SER A 546 -45.23 22.98 -16.31
C SER A 546 -43.97 23.54 -17.00
N ALA A 547 -42.90 22.75 -17.06
CA ALA A 547 -41.73 23.11 -17.86
C ALA A 547 -42.12 23.32 -19.33
N GLU A 548 -43.05 22.54 -19.88
CA GLU A 548 -43.57 22.74 -21.24
C GLU A 548 -44.21 24.12 -21.43
N TYR A 549 -45.00 24.58 -20.46
CA TYR A 549 -45.59 25.91 -20.51
C TYR A 549 -44.54 27.01 -20.63
N THR A 550 -43.44 26.88 -19.88
CA THR A 550 -42.32 27.83 -19.93
C THR A 550 -41.63 27.83 -21.30
N LEU A 551 -41.44 26.64 -21.88
CA LEU A 551 -40.84 26.50 -23.21
C LEU A 551 -41.75 27.04 -24.32
N ARG A 552 -43.08 26.93 -24.17
CA ARG A 552 -44.07 27.46 -25.13
C ARG A 552 -44.19 28.97 -25.10
N LYS A 553 -44.09 29.60 -23.92
CA LYS A 553 -44.28 31.05 -23.76
C LYS A 553 -43.11 31.89 -24.32
N GLN A 554 -42.01 31.26 -24.77
CA GLN A 554 -40.86 31.90 -25.42
C GLN A 554 -40.30 33.11 -24.64
N TRP A 555 -40.11 32.96 -23.32
CA TRP A 555 -39.70 34.08 -22.48
C TRP A 555 -38.21 34.42 -22.58
N GLY A 556 -37.88 35.30 -23.52
CA GLY A 556 -36.50 35.71 -23.78
C GLY A 556 -35.84 34.78 -24.79
N ASP A 557 -34.55 34.50 -24.62
CA ASP A 557 -33.82 33.64 -25.54
C ASP A 557 -34.27 32.17 -25.41
N LYS A 558 -35.02 31.71 -26.42
CA LYS A 558 -35.55 30.35 -26.50
C LYS A 558 -34.44 29.31 -26.41
N THR A 559 -33.31 29.52 -27.07
CA THR A 559 -32.20 28.56 -27.09
C THR A 559 -31.64 28.35 -25.69
N LYS A 560 -31.54 29.43 -24.90
CA LYS A 560 -31.10 29.36 -23.50
C LYS A 560 -32.04 28.55 -22.62
N PHE A 561 -33.36 28.68 -22.79
CA PHE A 561 -34.34 27.87 -22.05
C PHE A 561 -34.28 26.40 -22.48
N ASP A 562 -34.23 26.12 -23.79
CA ASP A 562 -34.15 24.77 -24.33
C ASP A 562 -32.87 24.05 -23.87
N ASP A 563 -31.72 24.71 -23.94
CA ASP A 563 -30.42 24.13 -23.53
C ASP A 563 -30.37 23.86 -22.03
N THR A 564 -30.85 24.79 -21.21
CA THR A 564 -30.84 24.62 -19.76
C THR A 564 -31.85 23.59 -19.29
N TRP A 565 -33.00 23.50 -19.96
CA TRP A 565 -33.97 22.43 -19.77
C TRP A 565 -33.39 21.06 -20.13
N LYS A 566 -32.76 20.94 -21.30
CA LYS A 566 -32.12 19.70 -21.76
C LYS A 566 -31.07 19.21 -20.75
N GLY A 567 -30.22 20.11 -20.25
CA GLY A 567 -29.25 19.75 -19.21
C GLY A 567 -29.89 19.39 -17.87
N PHE A 568 -31.01 20.02 -17.50
CA PHE A 568 -31.78 19.63 -16.32
C PHE A 568 -32.35 18.21 -16.45
N VAL A 569 -32.98 17.90 -17.59
CA VAL A 569 -33.53 16.56 -17.89
C VAL A 569 -32.42 15.50 -17.87
N GLN A 570 -31.27 15.79 -18.47
CA GLN A 570 -30.12 14.88 -18.44
C GLN A 570 -29.63 14.62 -17.01
N GLY A 571 -29.47 15.68 -16.19
CA GLY A 571 -29.08 15.54 -14.79
C GLY A 571 -30.10 14.77 -13.94
N TRP A 572 -31.39 15.01 -14.16
CA TRP A 572 -32.48 14.30 -13.50
C TRP A 572 -32.53 12.82 -13.91
N ASN A 573 -32.49 12.53 -15.20
CA ASN A 573 -32.51 11.16 -15.74
C ASN A 573 -31.28 10.38 -15.27
N HIS A 574 -30.11 11.02 -15.19
CA HIS A 574 -28.90 10.42 -14.63
C HIS A 574 -29.10 9.98 -13.17
N ARG A 575 -29.68 10.85 -12.33
CA ARG A 575 -30.04 10.50 -10.94
C ARG A 575 -31.12 9.41 -10.87
N ARG A 576 -32.11 9.45 -11.75
CA ARG A 576 -33.24 8.50 -11.76
C ARG A 576 -32.82 7.10 -12.17
N LYS A 577 -31.94 6.95 -13.18
CA LYS A 577 -31.38 5.65 -13.61
C LYS A 577 -30.77 4.86 -12.46
N ARG A 578 -30.20 5.54 -11.46
CA ARG A 578 -29.72 4.92 -10.22
C ARG A 578 -30.85 4.31 -9.38
N ARG A 579 -31.99 4.99 -9.24
CA ARG A 579 -33.11 4.49 -8.42
C ARG A 579 -33.69 3.21 -9.04
N THR A 580 -33.78 3.15 -10.36
CA THR A 580 -34.18 1.94 -11.07
C THR A 580 -33.13 0.83 -10.99
N MET A 581 -31.83 1.15 -11.10
CA MET A 581 -30.76 0.16 -10.89
C MET A 581 -30.75 -0.41 -9.46
N MET A 582 -30.92 0.44 -8.43
CA MET A 582 -31.03 -0.02 -7.03
C MET A 582 -32.27 -0.87 -6.80
N LYS A 583 -33.42 -0.51 -7.38
CA LYS A 583 -34.63 -1.35 -7.33
C LYS A 583 -34.40 -2.71 -8.00
N LYS A 584 -33.77 -2.74 -9.17
CA LYS A 584 -33.48 -3.99 -9.91
C LYS A 584 -32.49 -4.88 -9.16
N TYR A 585 -31.53 -4.29 -8.46
CA TYR A 585 -30.60 -5.02 -7.59
C TYR A 585 -31.31 -5.60 -6.35
N ASN A 586 -32.23 -4.85 -5.73
CA ASN A 586 -33.01 -5.34 -4.59
C ASN A 586 -34.03 -6.43 -4.99
N VAL A 587 -34.66 -6.35 -6.17
CA VAL A 587 -35.63 -7.36 -6.64
C VAL A 587 -34.98 -8.71 -6.95
N LYS A 588 -33.68 -8.76 -7.27
CA LYS A 588 -32.96 -10.04 -7.44
C LYS A 588 -32.50 -10.66 -6.11
N ASN A 589 -32.55 -9.92 -5.00
CA ASN A 589 -32.27 -10.40 -3.66
C ASN A 589 -33.58 -10.42 -2.86
N ASN A 590 -34.37 -11.49 -2.98
CA ASN A 590 -35.68 -11.64 -2.33
C ASN A 590 -35.66 -11.77 -0.79
N ASN A 591 -34.59 -11.34 -0.10
CA ASN A 591 -34.53 -11.29 1.35
C ASN A 591 -34.43 -9.82 1.81
N ASN A 592 -35.56 -9.28 2.27
CA ASN A 592 -35.77 -8.12 3.15
C ASN A 592 -34.71 -6.97 3.15
N THR A 593 -34.31 -6.46 1.99
CA THR A 593 -33.56 -5.19 1.92
C THR A 593 -34.45 -3.99 2.22
N GLU A 594 -34.38 -3.44 3.44
CA GLU A 594 -34.80 -2.06 3.70
C GLU A 594 -33.82 -1.09 3.02
N ALA A 595 -34.35 -0.29 2.08
CA ALA A 595 -33.57 0.69 1.34
C ALA A 595 -32.96 1.75 2.28
N LEU A 596 -31.68 2.05 2.10
CA LEU A 596 -30.95 3.12 2.80
C LEU A 596 -31.71 4.45 2.64
N ASP A 597 -32.46 4.84 3.67
CA ASP A 597 -33.27 6.07 3.68
C ASP A 597 -32.37 7.25 4.07
N ILE A 598 -31.74 7.87 3.06
CA ILE A 598 -30.89 9.07 3.24
C ILE A 598 -31.77 10.35 3.33
N GLY A 599 -33.01 10.24 3.76
CA GLY A 599 -33.91 11.38 3.94
C GLY A 599 -35.07 11.05 4.83
N THR A 600 -35.44 11.99 5.69
CA THR A 600 -36.71 12.04 6.43
C THR A 600 -37.87 11.62 5.52
N GLY A 601 -38.90 10.95 6.05
CA GLY A 601 -40.08 10.50 5.28
C GLY A 601 -40.72 11.58 4.38
N GLU A 602 -40.47 12.87 4.64
CA GLU A 602 -40.77 13.99 3.74
C GLU A 602 -40.18 13.81 2.33
N PHE A 603 -38.93 13.34 2.18
CA PHE A 603 -38.25 13.20 0.89
C PHE A 603 -38.94 12.21 -0.06
N LYS A 604 -39.57 11.14 0.47
CA LYS A 604 -40.32 10.16 -0.33
C LYS A 604 -41.58 10.75 -0.95
N LYS A 605 -42.23 11.70 -0.25
CA LYS A 605 -43.49 12.32 -0.68
C LYS A 605 -43.28 13.26 -1.88
N TYR A 606 -42.12 13.92 -1.95
CA TYR A 606 -41.82 14.86 -3.03
C TYR A 606 -41.16 14.19 -4.26
N LEU A 607 -40.54 13.02 -4.15
CA LEU A 607 -39.71 12.44 -5.23
C LEU A 607 -40.46 11.66 -6.33
N CYS A 608 -41.69 12.04 -6.65
CA CYS A 608 -42.56 11.30 -7.57
C CYS A 608 -42.95 12.12 -8.80
N ILE A 609 -41.97 12.66 -9.54
CA ILE A 609 -42.23 12.92 -10.96
C ILE A 609 -42.30 11.55 -11.65
N LYS A 610 -43.51 11.00 -11.73
CA LYS A 610 -43.79 9.78 -12.49
C LYS A 610 -43.66 10.15 -13.97
N THR A 611 -42.85 9.40 -14.70
CA THR A 611 -42.84 9.52 -16.16
C THR A 611 -43.86 8.55 -16.69
N ASN A 612 -44.76 9.03 -17.54
CA ASN A 612 -45.69 8.22 -18.30
C ASN A 612 -45.04 7.74 -19.61
N ASN A 613 -43.87 8.27 -19.97
CA ASN A 613 -43.11 7.82 -21.14
C ASN A 613 -42.60 6.38 -20.95
N PRO A 614 -42.86 5.45 -21.90
CA PRO A 614 -42.36 4.06 -21.86
C PRO A 614 -40.82 3.97 -21.81
N ASN A 615 -40.12 4.96 -22.36
CA ASN A 615 -38.65 5.06 -22.30
C ASN A 615 -38.14 5.57 -20.94
N ASN A 616 -39.04 5.88 -20.00
CA ASN A 616 -38.73 6.48 -18.69
C ASN A 616 -38.00 7.83 -18.78
N GLU A 617 -38.08 8.52 -19.91
CA GLU A 617 -37.52 9.86 -20.07
C GLU A 617 -38.48 10.92 -19.55
N LEU A 618 -37.93 11.87 -18.78
CA LEU A 618 -38.65 13.03 -18.25
C LEU A 618 -39.14 13.94 -19.38
N SER A 619 -40.46 14.04 -19.54
CA SER A 619 -41.07 15.01 -20.44
C SER A 619 -41.25 16.38 -19.76
N ALA A 620 -41.22 17.45 -20.55
CA ALA A 620 -41.46 18.81 -20.06
C ALA A 620 -42.86 18.99 -19.45
N ARG A 621 -43.85 18.19 -19.88
CA ARG A 621 -45.19 18.17 -19.28
C ARG A 621 -45.22 17.63 -17.87
N GLU A 622 -44.30 16.73 -17.55
CA GLU A 622 -44.30 15.97 -16.29
C GLU A 622 -43.58 16.74 -15.16
N VAL A 623 -42.80 17.75 -15.50
CA VAL A 623 -42.11 18.59 -14.52
C VAL A 623 -42.95 19.82 -14.24
N LEU A 624 -43.79 19.67 -13.22
CA LEU A 624 -44.54 20.78 -12.65
C LEU A 624 -43.55 21.77 -12.00
N LEU A 625 -43.76 23.05 -12.24
CA LEU A 625 -42.88 24.13 -11.76
C LEU A 625 -43.32 24.69 -10.42
N TRP A 626 -44.54 24.40 -9.97
CA TRP A 626 -45.00 24.85 -8.66
C TRP A 626 -44.08 24.45 -7.48
N PRO A 627 -43.33 23.31 -7.47
CA PRO A 627 -42.33 23.02 -6.45
C PRO A 627 -41.03 23.84 -6.58
N ALA A 628 -40.93 24.70 -7.60
CA ALA A 628 -39.81 25.57 -7.92
C ALA A 628 -40.12 27.05 -7.69
N ILE A 629 -41.40 27.42 -7.58
CA ILE A 629 -41.87 28.81 -7.57
C ILE A 629 -42.07 29.27 -6.13
N ASP A 630 -41.52 30.44 -5.77
CA ASP A 630 -41.73 31.09 -4.48
C ASP A 630 -42.96 32.01 -4.58
N CYS A 631 -44.09 31.56 -4.02
CA CYS A 631 -45.40 32.21 -4.10
C CYS A 631 -45.64 33.15 -2.89
N GLY A 632 -44.80 34.18 -2.71
CA GLY A 632 -45.06 35.26 -1.72
C GLY A 632 -45.09 34.84 -0.24
N SER A 633 -45.15 35.82 0.68
CA SER A 633 -44.80 35.67 2.10
C SER A 633 -45.96 35.41 3.08
N THR A 634 -47.19 35.17 2.62
CA THR A 634 -48.38 35.21 3.49
C THR A 634 -49.01 33.86 3.86
N GLY A 635 -48.40 32.71 3.51
CA GLY A 635 -48.93 31.38 3.87
C GLY A 635 -47.89 30.41 4.46
N PRO A 636 -48.28 29.31 5.14
CA PRO A 636 -47.39 28.38 5.85
C PRO A 636 -46.41 27.55 4.98
N LEU A 637 -46.07 27.99 3.76
CA LEU A 637 -45.44 27.17 2.72
C LEU A 637 -43.93 27.28 2.62
N LEU A 638 -43.25 26.92 3.70
CA LEU A 638 -41.85 26.50 3.59
C LEU A 638 -41.68 25.05 3.09
N ALA A 639 -42.77 24.30 2.85
CA ALA A 639 -42.70 22.85 2.63
C ALA A 639 -42.53 22.40 1.17
N THR A 640 -43.06 23.10 0.17
CA THR A 640 -43.20 22.59 -1.21
C THR A 640 -42.13 23.09 -2.19
N SER A 641 -41.57 24.29 -2.00
CA SER A 641 -40.35 24.72 -2.72
C SER A 641 -39.09 23.90 -2.37
N LYS A 642 -39.21 23.00 -1.39
CA LYS A 642 -38.12 22.15 -0.88
C LYS A 642 -37.59 21.19 -1.94
N MET A 643 -38.39 20.64 -2.84
CA MET A 643 -37.96 19.47 -3.64
C MET A 643 -36.73 19.76 -4.53
N ILE A 644 -36.74 20.84 -5.31
CA ILE A 644 -35.62 21.16 -6.19
C ILE A 644 -34.44 21.73 -5.39
N ARG A 645 -34.74 22.54 -4.35
CA ARG A 645 -33.73 23.00 -3.39
C ARG A 645 -33.02 21.83 -2.71
N LEU A 646 -33.74 20.76 -2.39
CA LEU A 646 -33.22 19.54 -1.77
C LEU A 646 -32.36 18.72 -2.75
N LEU A 647 -32.75 18.63 -4.03
CA LEU A 647 -31.90 18.04 -5.07
C LEU A 647 -30.60 18.81 -5.25
N LEU A 648 -30.67 20.13 -5.39
CA LEU A 648 -29.50 20.99 -5.52
C LEU A 648 -28.62 20.95 -4.27
N LYS A 649 -29.23 20.99 -3.07
CA LYS A 649 -28.53 20.84 -1.79
C LYS A 649 -27.82 19.49 -1.71
N HIS A 650 -28.45 18.42 -2.17
CA HIS A 650 -27.82 17.10 -2.21
C HIS A 650 -26.63 17.04 -3.18
N LEU A 651 -26.79 17.54 -4.42
CA LEU A 651 -25.68 17.60 -5.38
C LEU A 651 -24.55 18.52 -4.92
N ALA A 652 -24.87 19.67 -4.32
CA ALA A 652 -23.89 20.56 -3.71
C ALA A 652 -23.16 19.89 -2.54
N THR A 653 -23.86 19.10 -1.72
CA THR A 653 -23.24 18.31 -0.63
C THR A 653 -22.28 17.27 -1.19
N VAL A 654 -22.67 16.56 -2.26
CA VAL A 654 -21.79 15.60 -2.95
C VAL A 654 -20.56 16.31 -3.51
N ASN A 655 -20.74 17.46 -4.16
CA ASN A 655 -19.65 18.28 -4.69
C ASN A 655 -18.70 18.74 -3.58
N ASN A 656 -19.23 19.28 -2.48
CA ASN A 656 -18.43 19.78 -1.37
C ASN A 656 -17.70 18.66 -0.64
N ASN A 657 -18.29 17.47 -0.53
CA ASN A 657 -17.59 16.29 -0.02
C ASN A 657 -16.45 15.88 -0.96
N CYS A 658 -16.69 15.89 -2.27
CA CYS A 658 -15.66 15.58 -3.26
C CYS A 658 -14.52 16.61 -3.22
N LEU A 659 -14.85 17.90 -3.17
CA LEU A 659 -13.89 19.00 -3.04
C LEU A 659 -13.16 18.97 -1.70
N SER A 660 -13.82 18.65 -0.58
CA SER A 660 -13.18 18.50 0.73
C SER A 660 -12.16 17.37 0.71
N ASN A 661 -12.52 16.23 0.10
CA ASN A 661 -11.59 15.12 -0.11
C ASN A 661 -10.41 15.56 -1.00
N CYS A 662 -10.68 16.22 -2.13
CA CYS A 662 -9.64 16.76 -3.01
C CYS A 662 -8.78 17.86 -2.36
N HIS A 663 -9.34 18.68 -1.48
CA HIS A 663 -8.65 19.73 -0.74
C HIS A 663 -7.73 19.13 0.32
N GLN A 664 -8.19 18.10 1.03
CA GLN A 664 -7.32 17.29 1.86
C GLN A 664 -6.16 16.72 1.03
N PHE A 665 -6.43 16.17 -0.16
CA PHE A 665 -5.39 15.70 -1.09
C PHE A 665 -4.43 16.81 -1.55
N SER A 666 -4.91 18.02 -1.86
CA SER A 666 -4.07 19.11 -2.32
C SER A 666 -3.26 19.74 -1.19
N ILE A 667 -3.77 19.79 0.03
CA ILE A 667 -2.95 20.10 1.23
C ILE A 667 -1.83 19.08 1.37
N TYR A 668 -2.09 17.77 1.18
CA TYR A 668 -1.03 16.76 1.23
C TYR A 668 0.01 16.93 0.12
N ILE A 669 -0.40 17.33 -1.09
CA ILE A 669 0.52 17.66 -2.20
C ILE A 669 1.33 18.92 -1.88
N TYR A 670 0.70 19.97 -1.34
CA TYR A 670 1.40 21.20 -0.93
C TYR A 670 2.40 20.94 0.19
N ILE A 671 2.03 20.18 1.21
CA ILE A 671 2.94 19.76 2.29
C ILE A 671 4.07 18.91 1.73
N TYR A 672 3.79 18.02 0.79
CA TYR A 672 4.82 17.20 0.15
C TYR A 672 5.79 18.03 -0.69
N ILE A 673 5.28 18.93 -1.54
CA ILE A 673 6.11 19.85 -2.32
C ILE A 673 6.93 20.72 -1.38
N TYR A 674 6.35 21.26 -0.31
CA TYR A 674 7.06 22.05 0.69
C TYR A 674 8.17 21.26 1.38
N ILE A 675 7.91 20.01 1.78
CA ILE A 675 8.91 19.12 2.40
C ILE A 675 10.03 18.79 1.39
N CYS A 676 9.69 18.45 0.14
CA CYS A 676 10.68 18.17 -0.90
C CYS A 676 11.52 19.40 -1.23
N LEU A 677 10.90 20.60 -1.31
CA LEU A 677 11.60 21.86 -1.54
C LEU A 677 12.54 22.16 -0.37
N ARG A 678 12.07 21.98 0.87
CA ARG A 678 12.87 22.19 2.08
C ARG A 678 14.06 21.23 2.14
N ILE A 679 13.87 19.94 1.87
CA ILE A 679 14.96 18.95 1.82
C ILE A 679 15.98 19.31 0.73
N CYS A 680 15.53 19.72 -0.46
CA CYS A 680 16.43 20.15 -1.53
C CYS A 680 17.23 21.41 -1.13
N ILE A 681 16.58 22.38 -0.49
CA ILE A 681 17.22 23.61 -0.02
C ILE A 681 18.22 23.32 1.10
N ASP A 682 17.87 22.46 2.06
CA ASP A 682 18.74 22.08 3.17
C ASP A 682 19.97 21.29 2.67
N GLN A 683 19.81 20.44 1.65
CA GLN A 683 20.93 19.76 0.98
C GLN A 683 21.82 20.74 0.19
N LEU A 684 21.25 21.74 -0.48
CA LEU A 684 22.01 22.79 -1.17
C LEU A 684 22.78 23.69 -0.20
N PHE A 685 22.20 24.03 0.96
CA PHE A 685 22.86 24.85 1.98
C PHE A 685 23.95 24.10 2.74
N HIS A 686 23.78 22.79 3.00
CA HIS A 686 24.84 21.98 3.62
C HIS A 686 26.09 21.84 2.74
N VAL A 687 25.95 21.98 1.43
CA VAL A 687 27.08 22.00 0.49
C VAL A 687 27.78 23.38 0.47
N TYR A 688 27.09 24.45 0.89
CA TYR A 688 27.62 25.81 0.84
C TYR A 688 28.30 26.27 2.15
N VAL A 689 27.96 25.65 3.28
CA VAL A 689 28.61 25.93 4.58
C VAL A 689 29.69 24.88 4.84
N GLY A 690 30.72 24.91 3.99
CA GLY A 690 32.00 24.24 4.19
C GLY A 690 33.08 25.30 4.44
N GLN A 691 33.75 25.15 5.58
CA GLN A 691 34.70 26.04 6.26
C GLN A 691 35.61 26.95 5.40
N ASP A 692 35.81 28.15 5.93
CA ASP A 692 36.88 29.09 5.59
C ASP A 692 38.22 28.37 5.35
N GLY A 693 38.78 28.58 4.16
CA GLY A 693 40.09 28.05 3.80
C GLY A 693 40.31 28.06 2.29
N VAL A 694 40.78 29.20 1.79
CA VAL A 694 41.20 29.45 0.40
C VAL A 694 41.93 28.25 -0.21
N TYR A 695 41.34 27.63 -1.23
CA TYR A 695 42.05 26.94 -2.31
C TYR A 695 41.24 26.99 -3.60
N THR A 696 41.76 27.69 -4.60
CA THR A 696 41.34 27.60 -6.00
C THR A 696 41.67 26.21 -6.54
N ARG A 697 40.68 25.33 -6.60
CA ARG A 697 40.68 24.15 -7.48
C ARG A 697 39.35 24.08 -8.22
N THR A 698 39.43 24.06 -9.55
CA THR A 698 38.35 23.72 -10.47
C THR A 698 37.84 22.32 -10.16
N PHE A 699 36.66 22.22 -9.52
CA PHE A 699 35.91 20.98 -9.37
C PHE A 699 34.89 20.87 -10.52
N GLU A 700 35.08 19.91 -11.42
CA GLU A 700 34.01 19.42 -12.27
C GLU A 700 33.02 18.61 -11.43
N TYR A 701 31.81 19.15 -11.25
CA TYR A 701 30.74 18.47 -10.53
C TYR A 701 29.80 17.77 -11.52
N LYS A 702 29.67 16.44 -11.42
CA LYS A 702 28.58 15.66 -12.04
C LYS A 702 27.37 15.68 -11.10
N SER A 703 26.60 16.77 -11.08
CA SER A 703 25.25 16.75 -10.49
C SER A 703 24.35 15.84 -11.34
N ASN A 704 23.55 14.97 -10.73
CA ASN A 704 22.56 14.15 -11.43
C ASN A 704 21.46 15.06 -12.03
N PRO A 705 21.40 15.26 -13.36
CA PRO A 705 20.48 16.21 -13.99
C PRO A 705 19.00 15.79 -13.86
N GLN A 706 18.71 14.55 -13.46
CA GLN A 706 17.34 14.04 -13.40
C GLN A 706 16.48 14.69 -12.29
N CYS A 707 17.03 15.08 -11.14
CA CYS A 707 16.20 15.69 -10.08
C CYS A 707 15.72 17.09 -10.46
N CYS A 708 16.59 17.92 -11.06
CA CYS A 708 16.20 19.24 -11.55
C CYS A 708 15.28 19.15 -12.77
N VAL A 709 15.50 18.18 -13.67
CA VAL A 709 14.63 17.95 -14.84
C VAL A 709 13.24 17.46 -14.44
N ILE A 710 13.12 16.60 -13.42
CA ILE A 710 11.82 16.12 -12.92
C ILE A 710 11.04 17.26 -12.24
N LEU A 711 11.69 18.09 -11.42
CA LEU A 711 11.03 19.25 -10.81
C LEU A 711 10.61 20.28 -11.89
N PHE A 712 11.45 20.48 -12.91
CA PHE A 712 11.21 21.41 -14.01
C PHE A 712 10.08 20.92 -14.94
N GLN A 713 10.06 19.64 -15.31
CA GLN A 713 8.97 19.02 -16.09
C GLN A 713 7.63 19.02 -15.34
N PHE A 714 7.67 18.91 -14.02
CA PHE A 714 6.47 18.99 -13.19
C PHE A 714 5.90 20.43 -13.16
N CYS A 715 6.76 21.45 -13.15
CA CYS A 715 6.35 22.85 -13.20
C CYS A 715 5.89 23.31 -14.59
N THR A 716 6.46 22.80 -15.68
CA THR A 716 6.09 23.21 -17.05
C THR A 716 4.77 22.61 -17.54
N ASN A 717 4.30 21.51 -16.95
CA ASN A 717 3.05 20.84 -17.33
C ASN A 717 1.79 21.40 -16.64
N TRP A 718 1.92 22.44 -15.81
CA TRP A 718 0.79 23.08 -15.14
C TRP A 718 0.43 24.42 -15.78
N THR A 719 -0.69 24.48 -16.48
CA THR A 719 -1.15 25.63 -17.28
C THR A 719 -1.92 26.71 -16.49
N GLU A 720 -2.06 26.58 -15.16
CA GLU A 720 -2.76 27.60 -14.36
C GLU A 720 -1.81 28.68 -13.81
N ALA A 721 -1.76 29.81 -14.50
CA ALA A 721 -0.99 31.01 -14.13
C ALA A 721 -1.22 31.51 -12.68
N LYS A 722 -2.39 31.22 -12.11
CA LYS A 722 -2.78 31.66 -10.76
C LYS A 722 -2.05 30.90 -9.65
N LEU A 723 -1.74 29.62 -9.88
CA LEU A 723 -0.97 28.79 -8.93
C LEU A 723 0.52 29.19 -8.94
N LEU A 724 1.05 29.48 -10.14
CA LEU A 724 2.40 29.98 -10.34
C LEU A 724 2.63 31.33 -9.64
N LEU A 725 1.61 32.20 -9.64
CA LEU A 725 1.64 33.48 -8.94
C LEU A 725 1.66 33.32 -7.40
N ASN A 726 0.92 32.34 -6.86
CA ASN A 726 0.92 32.04 -5.42
C ASN A 726 2.23 31.39 -4.97
N LEU A 727 2.80 30.49 -5.78
CA LEU A 727 4.13 29.93 -5.55
C LEU A 727 5.21 31.02 -5.60
N LYS A 728 5.12 31.98 -6.54
CA LYS A 728 6.00 33.16 -6.57
C LYS A 728 5.89 33.99 -5.29
N LYS A 729 4.69 34.25 -4.79
CA LYS A 729 4.47 35.01 -3.54
C LYS A 729 5.05 34.30 -2.32
N VAL A 730 4.84 32.98 -2.20
CA VAL A 730 5.39 32.18 -1.10
C VAL A 730 6.92 32.14 -1.15
N LEU A 731 7.50 31.93 -2.33
CA LEU A 731 8.96 31.93 -2.52
C LEU A 731 9.56 33.31 -2.21
N PHE A 732 8.90 34.39 -2.65
CA PHE A 732 9.36 35.77 -2.42
C PHE A 732 9.26 36.16 -0.94
N THR A 733 8.17 35.81 -0.26
CA THR A 733 7.99 36.07 1.18
C THR A 733 9.02 35.30 2.02
N PHE A 734 9.29 34.04 1.66
CA PHE A 734 10.29 33.20 2.31
C PHE A 734 11.73 33.70 2.09
N LEU A 735 12.03 34.22 0.89
CA LEU A 735 13.32 34.86 0.59
C LEU A 735 13.48 36.19 1.32
N GLN A 736 12.41 36.99 1.44
CA GLN A 736 12.41 38.24 2.22
C GLN A 736 12.63 38.00 3.73
N GLU A 737 12.04 36.95 4.30
CA GLU A 737 12.22 36.63 5.72
C GLU A 737 13.64 36.14 6.05
N ARG A 738 14.36 35.55 5.09
CA ARG A 738 15.73 35.05 5.29
C ARG A 738 16.86 35.97 4.83
N THR A 739 16.57 37.06 4.12
CA THR A 739 17.57 38.03 3.61
C THR A 739 17.82 39.22 4.54
N LYS A 740 17.66 39.06 5.87
CA LYS A 740 18.20 40.02 6.86
C LYS A 740 19.74 40.04 6.96
N PHE A 741 20.44 39.49 5.96
CA PHE A 741 21.90 39.60 5.81
C PHE A 741 22.23 40.40 4.56
N THR A 742 22.92 41.52 4.75
CA THR A 742 23.42 42.41 3.71
C THR A 742 24.48 41.70 2.87
N ILE A 743 24.09 41.13 1.73
CA ILE A 743 25.05 40.61 0.74
C ILE A 743 24.94 41.46 -0.51
N LYS A 744 25.94 42.32 -0.75
CA LYS A 744 26.21 42.94 -2.05
C LYS A 744 26.64 41.84 -3.02
N SER A 745 25.76 41.39 -3.91
CA SER A 745 26.16 40.54 -5.03
C SER A 745 25.33 40.86 -6.27
N LYS A 746 25.87 41.77 -7.11
CA LYS A 746 25.37 42.06 -8.46
C LYS A 746 25.33 40.82 -9.38
N ASN A 747 26.00 39.72 -9.01
CA ASN A 747 26.12 38.54 -9.86
C ASN A 747 24.85 37.68 -9.88
N LEU A 748 24.02 37.73 -8.83
CA LEU A 748 22.76 36.97 -8.80
C LEU A 748 21.68 37.60 -9.70
N GLU A 749 21.65 38.92 -9.77
CA GLU A 749 20.77 39.66 -10.68
C GLU A 749 21.17 39.45 -12.14
N ILE A 750 22.46 39.46 -12.45
CA ILE A 750 22.97 39.19 -13.80
C ILE A 750 22.61 37.76 -14.25
N PHE A 751 22.72 36.77 -13.36
CA PHE A 751 22.36 35.39 -13.69
C PHE A 751 20.85 35.21 -13.94
N ALA A 752 20.02 35.89 -13.14
CA ALA A 752 18.57 35.91 -13.34
C ALA A 752 18.15 36.61 -14.65
N VAL A 753 18.81 37.72 -15.00
CA VAL A 753 18.58 38.46 -16.25
C VAL A 753 19.02 37.64 -17.47
N VAL A 754 20.15 36.93 -17.40
CA VAL A 754 20.62 36.06 -18.49
C VAL A 754 19.66 34.88 -18.74
N LEU A 755 19.15 34.25 -17.68
CA LEU A 755 18.15 33.19 -17.80
C LEU A 755 16.82 33.73 -18.35
N PHE A 756 16.42 34.93 -17.96
CA PHE A 756 15.21 35.61 -18.47
C PHE A 756 15.33 35.96 -19.96
N LEU A 757 16.49 36.48 -20.41
CA LEU A 757 16.77 36.79 -21.80
C LEU A 757 16.88 35.53 -22.68
N GLN A 758 17.42 34.43 -22.14
CA GLN A 758 17.42 33.12 -22.83
C GLN A 758 16.00 32.55 -23.01
N GLN A 759 15.07 32.90 -22.12
CA GLN A 759 13.68 32.46 -22.18
C GLN A 759 12.85 33.27 -23.19
N LEU A 760 13.08 34.59 -23.29
CA LEU A 760 12.50 35.45 -24.33
C LEU A 760 12.97 35.07 -25.74
N ARG A 761 14.23 34.68 -25.88
CA ARG A 761 14.80 34.24 -27.17
C ARG A 761 14.20 32.92 -27.68
N LYS A 762 13.58 32.12 -26.81
CA LYS A 762 12.94 30.84 -27.16
C LYS A 762 11.43 30.97 -27.45
N SER A 763 10.78 32.07 -27.11
CA SER A 763 9.32 32.21 -27.26
C SER A 763 8.88 32.77 -28.63
N ASN A 764 9.79 33.16 -29.53
CA ASN A 764 9.49 33.73 -30.86
C ASN A 764 8.44 34.87 -30.86
N ASP A 765 8.26 35.55 -29.73
CA ASP A 765 7.26 36.61 -29.58
C ASP A 765 7.94 37.98 -29.72
N THR A 766 7.96 38.49 -30.95
CA THR A 766 8.66 39.73 -31.35
C THR A 766 8.06 41.00 -30.76
N LYS A 767 6.95 40.92 -30.02
CA LYS A 767 6.35 42.09 -29.35
C LYS A 767 6.83 42.32 -27.90
N VAL A 768 7.62 41.40 -27.34
CA VAL A 768 8.10 41.48 -25.94
C VAL A 768 9.64 41.60 -25.84
N ILE A 769 10.38 41.37 -26.93
CA ILE A 769 11.79 41.76 -27.06
C ILE A 769 11.85 43.28 -27.25
#